data_AF-A0A914NHF1-F1
#
_entry.id   AF-A0A914NHF1-F1
#
_cell.length_a   1.000
_cell.length_b   1.000
_cell.length_c   1.000
_cell.angle_alpha   90.00
_cell.angle_beta   90.00
_cell.angle_gamma   90.00
#
_symmetry.space_group_name_H-M   'P 1'
#
loop_
_entity.id
_entity.type
_entity.pdbx_description
1 polymer ?
#
loop_
_entity_poly.entity_id
_entity_poly.type
_entity_poly.pdbx_seq_one_letter_code
_entity_poly.pdbx_strand_id
1 'polypeptide(L)'
;IEEIRQEKDNLRQQIEEINEETRRNEKLLLTGSEEFKPSSDSESAASNNADWEKMGKDEIEVEGVSSSTTTSETKDSSTSDGKYLRSERRQRGGGKVEMMEQSIQTEQFTQEEDIQINQDEMSNLLEQIAQLKEQISLEEINKGQILLEKERVIEQFFNKEKELKHLKDVLEELRKNSEEENEKRFEEKEQLKDLLKEKLEKIEGLNFLLEDYKREKSDFNDEIKFLKIEYERKIKEIEEYNCFEKEEIKKREMDKIEYLELENKRHLKDLSTLTSDNSELKSLLDYEHSECQKYYFKLEEFSKKLELALNENKNKDEELEIKNGRILKLESELGRLKEHLLGIEEISSKEAIAAEERETELRRQLREFQNKYENDEFTTSKCLLNYQNELEQLKINLQNLKKEKEDLTSNLNEKESSLAETKNALINLQIVLKDLADEQKSEKLRFEGEIKMLRDELKKEKQQIQQFQNKEELIQLTQTTNLDKLNYLESQLKIKNDLIDELENSLEEFRILQQQQELNLDDPKIFKNSQQLPATKKIDDSTLKQLFLSFFMAEKSKQPEIAIVMAKILGYSQEEQAQLQKAISTSTSSSSWFSFGSSPQPFSRKEVSLTEQFIRFLEQESVDNTKSMLALPPIESTPNRGFLLDESPSALRTSSSTDLKSILDS
;
A
#
# COMPACT_ATOMS: atom_id res chain seq x y z
N ILE A 1 71.05 5.23 35.88
CA ILE A 1 71.01 5.65 34.45
C ILE A 1 71.25 4.46 33.53
N GLU A 2 72.42 3.82 33.58
CA GLU A 2 72.70 2.68 32.67
C GLU A 2 71.76 1.50 32.90
N GLU A 3 71.45 1.19 34.16
CA GLU A 3 70.41 0.25 34.57
C GLU A 3 69.03 0.56 33.96
N ILE A 4 68.62 1.84 33.94
CA ILE A 4 67.36 2.31 33.32
C ILE A 4 67.40 2.20 31.78
N ARG A 5 68.59 2.30 31.16
CA ARG A 5 68.75 1.99 29.72
C ARG A 5 68.58 0.50 29.47
N GLN A 6 69.24 -0.33 30.28
CA GLN A 6 69.18 -1.79 30.18
C GLN A 6 67.76 -2.32 30.41
N GLU A 7 67.03 -1.79 31.40
CA GLU A 7 65.61 -2.05 31.61
C GLU A 7 64.75 -1.62 30.42
N LYS A 8 64.95 -0.40 29.89
CA LYS A 8 64.25 0.11 28.71
C LYS A 8 64.51 -0.72 27.45
N ASP A 9 65.73 -1.22 27.27
CA ASP A 9 66.11 -2.03 26.10
C ASP A 9 65.60 -3.48 26.25
N ASN A 10 65.58 -4.04 27.47
CA ASN A 10 64.87 -5.29 27.78
C ASN A 10 63.36 -5.18 27.47
N LEU A 11 62.70 -4.10 27.92
CA LEU A 11 61.28 -3.85 27.64
C LEU A 11 61.02 -3.69 26.14
N ARG A 12 61.94 -3.08 25.38
CA ARG A 12 61.86 -3.03 23.91
C ARG A 12 61.96 -4.41 23.29
N GLN A 13 62.87 -5.26 23.79
CA GLN A 13 63.06 -6.62 23.28
C GLN A 13 61.82 -7.50 23.54
N GLN A 14 61.19 -7.39 24.71
CA GLN A 14 59.92 -8.06 25.01
C GLN A 14 58.77 -7.57 24.11
N ILE A 15 58.69 -6.26 23.83
CA ILE A 15 57.69 -5.71 22.90
C ILE A 15 57.91 -6.22 21.48
N GLU A 16 59.16 -6.33 21.01
CA GLU A 16 59.49 -6.91 19.70
C GLU A 16 59.05 -8.38 19.62
N GLU A 17 59.32 -9.17 20.66
CA GLU A 17 58.99 -10.60 20.75
C GLU A 17 57.47 -10.85 20.75
N ILE A 18 56.69 -10.08 21.53
CA ILE A 18 55.22 -10.12 21.55
C ILE A 18 54.63 -9.75 20.17
N ASN A 19 55.24 -8.79 19.46
CA ASN A 19 54.82 -8.42 18.11
C ASN A 19 55.14 -9.52 17.08
N GLU A 20 56.27 -10.24 17.21
CA GLU A 20 56.53 -11.42 16.37
C GLU A 20 55.55 -12.56 16.65
N GLU A 21 55.25 -12.85 17.92
CA GLU A 21 54.29 -13.90 18.29
C GLU A 21 52.87 -13.58 17.80
N THR A 22 52.45 -12.33 17.91
CA THR A 22 51.18 -11.84 17.33
C THR A 22 51.13 -12.09 15.82
N ARG A 23 52.20 -11.79 15.08
CA ARG A 23 52.31 -12.08 13.63
C ARG A 23 52.34 -13.58 13.31
N ARG A 24 52.93 -14.42 14.16
CA ARG A 24 52.89 -15.89 14.02
C ARG A 24 51.45 -16.41 14.16
N ASN A 25 50.72 -15.91 15.13
CA ASN A 25 49.33 -16.30 15.40
C ASN A 25 48.36 -15.80 14.32
N GLU A 26 48.51 -14.56 13.85
CA GLU A 26 47.76 -14.01 12.70
C GLU A 26 48.01 -14.83 11.42
N LYS A 27 49.26 -15.23 11.17
CA LYS A 27 49.62 -16.08 10.03
C LYS A 27 49.03 -17.49 10.13
N LEU A 28 48.99 -18.08 11.33
CA LEU A 28 48.35 -19.38 11.58
C LEU A 28 46.84 -19.33 11.28
N LEU A 29 46.14 -18.28 11.73
CA LEU A 29 44.72 -18.04 11.44
C LEU A 29 44.45 -17.92 9.92
N LEU A 30 45.34 -17.29 9.17
CA LEU A 30 45.26 -17.16 7.71
C LEU A 30 45.55 -18.47 6.94
N THR A 31 46.22 -19.45 7.56
CA THR A 31 46.51 -20.76 6.94
C THR A 31 45.60 -21.90 7.41
N GLY A 32 44.79 -21.69 8.45
CA GLY A 32 43.99 -22.74 9.09
C GLY A 32 42.62 -23.05 8.47
N SER A 33 42.30 -22.47 7.31
CA SER A 33 40.93 -22.44 6.76
C SER A 33 40.74 -23.13 5.40
N GLU A 34 41.76 -23.81 4.86
CA GLU A 34 41.75 -24.38 3.50
C GLU A 34 41.60 -25.93 3.43
N GLU A 35 41.22 -26.60 4.53
CA GLU A 35 40.90 -28.05 4.53
C GLU A 35 39.47 -28.36 4.99
N PHE A 36 38.48 -28.19 4.11
CA PHE A 36 37.30 -29.07 4.07
C PHE A 36 36.55 -28.97 2.71
N LYS A 37 36.86 -29.88 1.78
CA LYS A 37 36.06 -30.16 0.58
C LYS A 37 35.50 -31.58 0.65
N PRO A 38 34.17 -31.79 0.73
CA PRO A 38 33.57 -33.05 0.33
C PRO A 38 33.55 -33.12 -1.22
N SER A 39 33.98 -34.25 -1.77
CA SER A 39 33.87 -34.54 -3.20
C SER A 39 32.63 -35.38 -3.49
N SER A 40 31.92 -35.06 -4.57
CA SER A 40 31.18 -36.04 -5.38
C SER A 40 30.85 -35.42 -6.74
N ASP A 41 31.05 -36.20 -7.80
CA ASP A 41 30.88 -35.77 -9.18
C ASP A 41 29.47 -36.05 -9.74
N SER A 42 29.00 -35.19 -10.65
CA SER A 42 28.15 -35.51 -11.82
C SER A 42 28.06 -34.26 -12.70
N GLU A 43 28.98 -34.07 -13.64
CA GLU A 43 28.88 -34.50 -15.05
C GLU A 43 27.94 -33.67 -15.94
N SER A 44 28.53 -32.91 -16.88
CA SER A 44 27.94 -32.38 -18.14
C SER A 44 26.79 -31.35 -18.01
N ALA A 45 26.53 -30.44 -18.95
CA ALA A 45 27.26 -29.92 -20.13
C ALA A 45 27.03 -28.38 -20.14
N ALA A 46 28.03 -27.52 -20.36
CA ALA A 46 28.55 -27.07 -21.66
C ALA A 46 27.51 -26.55 -22.68
N SER A 47 27.85 -25.41 -23.32
CA SER A 47 27.33 -24.89 -24.60
C SER A 47 26.06 -23.99 -24.65
N ASN A 48 26.31 -22.68 -24.55
CA ASN A 48 26.01 -21.64 -25.56
C ASN A 48 24.58 -21.23 -25.95
N ASN A 49 24.53 -20.04 -26.57
CA ASN A 49 23.47 -19.42 -27.38
C ASN A 49 22.21 -18.96 -26.60
N ALA A 50 21.74 -17.71 -26.69
CA ALA A 50 21.85 -16.62 -27.68
C ALA A 50 21.06 -16.83 -28.99
N ASP A 51 20.21 -15.84 -29.28
CA ASP A 51 19.23 -15.74 -30.38
C ASP A 51 18.17 -16.86 -30.45
N TRP A 52 16.92 -16.46 -30.73
CA TRP A 52 16.27 -16.73 -32.02
C TRP A 52 15.02 -15.84 -32.12
N GLU A 53 15.03 -14.90 -33.06
CA GLU A 53 13.78 -14.28 -33.54
C GLU A 53 12.94 -15.33 -34.32
N LYS A 54 11.69 -14.93 -34.66
CA LYS A 54 11.11 -15.03 -36.03
C LYS A 54 10.22 -16.23 -36.40
N MET A 55 8.92 -15.92 -36.52
CA MET A 55 7.93 -16.35 -37.54
C MET A 55 7.60 -17.85 -37.74
N GLY A 56 6.29 -18.12 -37.90
CA GLY A 56 5.69 -19.43 -38.22
C GLY A 56 4.44 -19.64 -37.36
N LYS A 57 3.19 -19.42 -37.77
CA LYS A 57 2.52 -19.40 -39.10
C LYS A 57 2.21 -20.82 -39.64
N ASP A 58 0.91 -21.12 -39.71
CA ASP A 58 0.25 -22.27 -40.38
C ASP A 58 0.57 -23.66 -39.77
N GLU A 59 -0.25 -24.72 -39.77
CA GLU A 59 -1.68 -25.00 -40.11
C GLU A 59 -2.03 -26.45 -39.61
N ILE A 60 -3.32 -26.87 -39.57
CA ILE A 60 -3.81 -28.29 -39.74
C ILE A 60 -3.44 -29.32 -38.59
N GLU A 61 -4.25 -30.27 -38.09
CA GLU A 61 -5.63 -30.80 -38.34
C GLU A 61 -6.15 -31.67 -37.14
N VAL A 62 -7.47 -32.02 -37.12
CA VAL A 62 -8.13 -33.31 -36.65
C VAL A 62 -7.73 -33.93 -35.28
N GLU A 63 -8.58 -34.33 -34.29
CA GLU A 63 -10.04 -34.60 -34.07
C GLU A 63 -10.34 -34.41 -32.54
N GLY A 64 -11.54 -34.31 -31.93
CA GLY A 64 -12.95 -34.24 -32.37
C GLY A 64 -13.93 -34.86 -31.30
N VAL A 65 -14.95 -35.61 -31.74
CA VAL A 65 -15.91 -36.46 -30.95
C VAL A 65 -16.63 -35.84 -29.71
N SER A 66 -17.80 -35.22 -29.98
CA SER A 66 -19.15 -35.52 -29.39
C SER A 66 -19.40 -35.37 -27.85
N SER A 67 -20.54 -34.90 -27.31
CA SER A 67 -21.90 -34.53 -27.79
C SER A 67 -22.43 -33.33 -26.94
N SER A 68 -23.57 -32.66 -27.12
CA SER A 68 -24.85 -32.97 -27.80
C SER A 68 -25.67 -31.71 -28.19
N THR A 69 -26.35 -31.76 -29.34
CA THR A 69 -27.35 -30.79 -29.87
C THR A 69 -28.76 -31.02 -29.26
N THR A 70 -29.87 -30.30 -29.51
CA THR A 70 -30.38 -29.35 -30.55
C THR A 70 -31.58 -28.56 -29.93
N THR A 71 -32.34 -27.62 -30.53
CA THR A 71 -32.64 -27.21 -31.92
C THR A 71 -32.83 -25.69 -32.08
N SER A 72 -32.40 -25.15 -33.22
CA SER A 72 -33.06 -24.06 -33.97
C SER A 72 -33.60 -24.64 -35.31
N GLU A 73 -34.22 -23.95 -36.28
CA GLU A 73 -34.42 -22.51 -36.53
C GLU A 73 -35.64 -22.29 -37.46
N THR A 74 -35.87 -21.05 -37.94
CA THR A 74 -36.88 -20.73 -38.98
C THR A 74 -36.27 -19.97 -40.16
N LYS A 75 -36.40 -20.48 -41.41
CA LYS A 75 -36.63 -19.67 -42.64
C LYS A 75 -36.85 -20.47 -43.94
N ASP A 76 -37.72 -19.90 -44.79
CA ASP A 76 -37.73 -19.80 -46.27
C ASP A 76 -37.12 -20.92 -47.16
N SER A 77 -37.91 -21.54 -48.05
CA SER A 77 -38.03 -21.10 -49.48
C SER A 77 -38.69 -22.09 -50.50
N SER A 78 -39.65 -21.56 -51.25
CA SER A 78 -40.02 -21.79 -52.68
C SER A 78 -40.04 -23.18 -53.41
N THR A 79 -41.22 -23.45 -54.01
CA THR A 79 -41.52 -23.99 -55.37
C THR A 79 -41.51 -25.50 -55.76
N SER A 80 -42.64 -25.88 -56.40
CA SER A 80 -42.83 -26.74 -57.60
C SER A 80 -43.33 -28.21 -57.49
N ASP A 81 -44.41 -28.47 -58.24
CA ASP A 81 -44.94 -29.69 -58.93
C ASP A 81 -44.85 -31.12 -58.32
N GLY A 82 -45.95 -31.92 -58.46
CA GLY A 82 -45.96 -33.33 -57.98
C GLY A 82 -46.91 -34.38 -58.59
N LYS A 83 -48.18 -34.07 -58.94
CA LYS A 83 -49.15 -34.92 -59.72
C LYS A 83 -49.73 -36.25 -59.16
N TYR A 84 -50.99 -36.52 -59.57
CA TYR A 84 -51.77 -37.78 -59.59
C TYR A 84 -52.16 -38.39 -58.21
N LEU A 85 -53.28 -39.10 -58.00
CA LEU A 85 -54.20 -39.91 -58.84
C LEU A 85 -55.70 -39.69 -58.42
N ARG A 86 -56.79 -40.11 -59.08
CA ARG A 86 -57.14 -40.49 -60.50
C ARG A 86 -58.60 -41.05 -60.59
N SER A 87 -59.47 -40.49 -61.48
CA SER A 87 -60.67 -41.14 -62.13
C SER A 87 -61.82 -41.69 -61.23
N GLU A 88 -63.09 -41.88 -61.64
CA GLU A 88 -63.94 -41.53 -62.82
C GLU A 88 -65.42 -41.36 -62.30
N ARG A 89 -66.59 -41.52 -62.96
CA ARG A 89 -67.05 -42.12 -64.24
C ARG A 89 -68.32 -41.40 -64.79
N ARG A 90 -68.62 -41.64 -66.08
CA ARG A 90 -69.70 -41.11 -66.94
C ARG A 90 -71.15 -41.60 -66.62
N GLN A 91 -72.14 -40.81 -67.09
CA GLN A 91 -73.14 -41.10 -68.18
C GLN A 91 -74.68 -41.06 -67.90
N ARG A 92 -75.40 -40.43 -68.86
CA ARG A 92 -76.81 -40.62 -69.34
C ARG A 92 -78.04 -40.04 -68.59
N GLY A 93 -78.93 -39.43 -69.39
CA GLY A 93 -80.40 -39.34 -69.16
C GLY A 93 -80.94 -37.95 -68.77
N GLY A 94 -82.10 -37.48 -69.24
CA GLY A 94 -82.98 -38.15 -70.22
C GLY A 94 -84.38 -37.58 -70.53
N GLY A 95 -84.59 -36.25 -70.60
CA GLY A 95 -85.74 -35.64 -71.31
C GLY A 95 -87.08 -35.46 -70.58
N LYS A 96 -88.02 -34.81 -71.29
CA LYS A 96 -89.41 -34.39 -70.96
C LYS A 96 -89.61 -33.17 -70.04
N VAL A 97 -90.66 -32.35 -70.22
CA VAL A 97 -91.42 -31.92 -71.43
C VAL A 97 -92.37 -30.76 -71.05
N GLU A 98 -92.60 -29.79 -71.96
CA GLU A 98 -93.70 -28.78 -71.95
C GLU A 98 -93.77 -27.80 -70.74
N MET A 99 -94.23 -26.54 -70.86
CA MET A 99 -94.92 -25.78 -71.92
C MET A 99 -94.44 -24.29 -71.95
N MET A 100 -95.05 -23.50 -72.85
CA MET A 100 -95.19 -22.02 -72.79
C MET A 100 -94.16 -21.14 -73.54
N GLU A 101 -93.75 -21.60 -74.71
CA GLU A 101 -93.07 -20.78 -75.73
C GLU A 101 -94.07 -19.85 -76.47
N GLN A 102 -94.44 -18.71 -75.87
CA GLN A 102 -95.19 -17.66 -76.61
C GLN A 102 -95.18 -16.24 -75.98
N SER A 103 -94.03 -15.74 -75.49
CA SER A 103 -93.93 -14.32 -75.04
C SER A 103 -92.55 -13.64 -75.15
N ILE A 104 -91.47 -14.35 -75.49
CA ILE A 104 -90.09 -13.86 -75.28
C ILE A 104 -89.38 -13.55 -76.61
N GLN A 105 -89.83 -12.52 -77.33
CA GLN A 105 -89.12 -11.95 -78.49
C GLN A 105 -89.00 -10.40 -78.46
N THR A 106 -89.33 -9.78 -77.33
CA THR A 106 -89.14 -8.34 -77.07
C THR A 106 -88.35 -8.05 -75.79
N GLU A 107 -87.83 -9.10 -75.13
CA GLU A 107 -87.25 -9.04 -73.78
C GLU A 107 -85.75 -9.43 -73.75
N GLN A 108 -85.21 -9.91 -74.88
CA GLN A 108 -83.81 -10.32 -74.98
C GLN A 108 -82.84 -9.14 -75.14
N PHE A 109 -83.30 -7.99 -75.63
CA PHE A 109 -82.44 -6.80 -75.82
C PHE A 109 -82.19 -6.03 -74.52
N THR A 110 -83.10 -6.10 -73.54
CA THR A 110 -82.93 -5.50 -72.23
C THR A 110 -82.16 -6.41 -71.28
N GLN A 111 -82.32 -7.73 -71.36
CA GLN A 111 -81.60 -8.67 -70.48
C GLN A 111 -80.08 -8.68 -70.73
N GLU A 112 -79.60 -8.43 -71.95
CA GLU A 112 -78.17 -8.29 -72.20
C GLU A 112 -77.61 -6.95 -71.66
N GLU A 113 -78.36 -5.84 -71.75
CA GLU A 113 -77.99 -4.58 -71.09
C GLU A 113 -78.02 -4.70 -69.56
N ASP A 114 -79.06 -5.30 -68.97
CA ASP A 114 -79.17 -5.55 -67.53
C ASP A 114 -78.01 -6.43 -67.04
N ILE A 115 -77.63 -7.48 -67.78
CA ILE A 115 -76.49 -8.34 -67.43
C ILE A 115 -75.16 -7.59 -67.55
N GLN A 116 -74.99 -6.73 -68.56
CA GLN A 116 -73.79 -5.92 -68.73
C GLN A 116 -73.65 -4.88 -67.61
N ILE A 117 -74.73 -4.18 -67.26
CA ILE A 117 -74.79 -3.22 -66.15
C ILE A 117 -74.50 -3.94 -64.82
N ASN A 118 -75.12 -5.11 -64.57
CA ASN A 118 -74.82 -5.91 -63.38
C ASN A 118 -73.35 -6.41 -63.35
N GLN A 119 -72.72 -6.67 -64.50
CA GLN A 119 -71.29 -7.03 -64.55
C GLN A 119 -70.38 -5.84 -64.26
N ASP A 120 -70.70 -4.65 -64.77
CA ASP A 120 -69.94 -3.43 -64.49
C ASP A 120 -70.12 -2.95 -63.04
N GLU A 121 -71.34 -3.03 -62.49
CA GLU A 121 -71.62 -2.81 -61.07
C GLU A 121 -70.89 -3.84 -60.18
N MET A 122 -70.93 -5.13 -60.53
CA MET A 122 -70.23 -6.18 -59.79
C MET A 122 -68.71 -6.00 -59.86
N SER A 123 -68.17 -5.53 -60.99
CA SER A 123 -66.75 -5.21 -61.14
C SER A 123 -66.35 -4.01 -60.28
N ASN A 124 -67.16 -2.96 -60.29
CA ASN A 124 -66.96 -1.74 -59.48
C ASN A 124 -67.10 -2.02 -57.97
N LEU A 125 -68.00 -2.92 -57.57
CA LEU A 125 -68.11 -3.44 -56.21
C LEU A 125 -66.91 -4.32 -55.84
N LEU A 126 -66.41 -5.17 -56.74
CA LEU A 126 -65.20 -5.96 -56.51
C LEU A 126 -63.96 -5.06 -56.34
N GLU A 127 -63.86 -3.98 -57.10
CA GLU A 127 -62.78 -3.01 -56.99
C GLU A 127 -62.89 -2.17 -55.70
N GLN A 128 -64.08 -1.73 -55.31
CA GLN A 128 -64.31 -1.11 -53.99
C GLN A 128 -63.97 -2.08 -52.83
N ILE A 129 -64.29 -3.37 -52.96
CA ILE A 129 -63.91 -4.41 -51.98
C ILE A 129 -62.39 -4.64 -51.96
N ALA A 130 -61.69 -4.52 -53.10
CA ALA A 130 -60.23 -4.60 -53.17
C ALA A 130 -59.59 -3.38 -52.48
N GLN A 131 -60.03 -2.16 -52.79
CA GLN A 131 -59.55 -0.92 -52.19
C GLN A 131 -59.79 -0.89 -50.67
N LEU A 132 -60.96 -1.35 -50.19
CA LEU A 132 -61.24 -1.46 -48.75
C LEU A 132 -60.35 -2.51 -48.06
N LYS A 133 -60.05 -3.63 -48.72
CA LYS A 133 -59.09 -4.62 -48.18
C LYS A 133 -57.67 -4.07 -48.12
N GLU A 134 -57.25 -3.28 -49.10
CA GLU A 134 -55.94 -2.62 -49.11
C GLU A 134 -55.85 -1.57 -48.00
N GLN A 135 -56.89 -0.75 -47.79
CA GLN A 135 -56.97 0.20 -46.67
C GLN A 135 -56.91 -0.51 -45.30
N ILE A 136 -57.68 -1.59 -45.12
CA ILE A 136 -57.63 -2.40 -43.89
C ILE A 136 -56.22 -2.99 -43.68
N SER A 137 -55.60 -3.53 -44.74
CA SER A 137 -54.23 -4.05 -44.66
C SER A 137 -53.21 -2.98 -44.28
N LEU A 138 -53.38 -1.75 -44.78
CA LEU A 138 -52.50 -0.61 -44.45
C LEU A 138 -52.71 -0.13 -43.00
N GLU A 139 -53.96 -0.09 -42.51
CA GLU A 139 -54.24 0.18 -41.09
C GLU A 139 -53.67 -0.91 -40.17
N GLU A 140 -53.79 -2.19 -40.53
CA GLU A 140 -53.22 -3.30 -39.76
C GLU A 140 -51.69 -3.23 -39.70
N ILE A 141 -51.02 -2.93 -40.82
CA ILE A 141 -49.56 -2.70 -40.87
C ILE A 141 -49.16 -1.51 -39.98
N ASN A 142 -49.85 -0.38 -40.10
CA ASN A 142 -49.53 0.84 -39.35
C ASN A 142 -49.76 0.64 -37.84
N LYS A 143 -50.85 -0.03 -37.46
CA LYS A 143 -51.16 -0.44 -36.08
C LYS A 143 -50.12 -1.42 -35.53
N GLY A 144 -49.58 -2.32 -36.37
CA GLY A 144 -48.45 -3.18 -36.02
C GLY A 144 -47.16 -2.40 -35.74
N GLN A 145 -46.84 -1.39 -36.57
CA GLN A 145 -45.69 -0.51 -36.35
C GLN A 145 -45.82 0.31 -35.05
N ILE A 146 -47.02 0.85 -34.76
CA ILE A 146 -47.30 1.58 -33.52
C ILE A 146 -47.15 0.66 -32.28
N LEU A 147 -47.56 -0.61 -32.37
CA LEU A 147 -47.35 -1.58 -31.30
C LEU A 147 -45.86 -1.89 -31.08
N LEU A 148 -45.10 -2.13 -32.16
CA LEU A 148 -43.66 -2.40 -32.09
C LEU A 148 -42.88 -1.23 -31.49
N GLU A 149 -43.16 0.02 -31.89
CA GLU A 149 -42.44 1.18 -31.33
C GLU A 149 -42.83 1.43 -29.87
N LYS A 150 -44.10 1.19 -29.49
CA LYS A 150 -44.53 1.22 -28.08
C LYS A 150 -43.78 0.17 -27.24
N GLU A 151 -43.63 -1.04 -27.75
CA GLU A 151 -42.92 -2.14 -27.08
C GLU A 151 -41.43 -1.82 -26.94
N ARG A 152 -40.80 -1.26 -27.99
CA ARG A 152 -39.43 -0.75 -28.00
C ARG A 152 -39.19 0.39 -26.98
N VAL A 153 -40.16 1.27 -26.78
CA VAL A 153 -40.10 2.34 -25.76
C VAL A 153 -40.26 1.77 -24.34
N ILE A 154 -41.12 0.76 -24.13
CA ILE A 154 -41.25 0.07 -22.84
C ILE A 154 -39.95 -0.64 -22.46
N GLU A 155 -39.31 -1.33 -23.42
CA GLU A 155 -38.03 -2.01 -23.19
C GLU A 155 -36.89 -1.02 -22.84
N GLN A 156 -36.83 0.13 -23.52
CA GLN A 156 -35.90 1.21 -23.18
C GLN A 156 -36.15 1.75 -21.76
N PHE A 157 -37.40 1.94 -21.37
CA PHE A 157 -37.77 2.38 -20.01
C PHE A 157 -37.32 1.36 -18.96
N PHE A 158 -37.58 0.07 -19.19
CA PHE A 158 -37.23 -1.00 -18.26
C PHE A 158 -35.72 -1.17 -18.11
N ASN A 159 -34.95 -0.98 -19.19
CA ASN A 159 -33.49 -1.00 -19.12
C ASN A 159 -32.93 0.25 -18.40
N LYS A 160 -33.50 1.44 -18.62
CA LYS A 160 -33.13 2.64 -17.85
C LYS A 160 -33.50 2.54 -16.37
N GLU A 161 -34.60 1.85 -16.02
CA GLU A 161 -34.96 1.58 -14.63
C GLU A 161 -33.96 0.62 -13.95
N LYS A 162 -33.45 -0.40 -14.67
CA LYS A 162 -32.36 -1.26 -14.18
C LYS A 162 -31.05 -0.48 -13.96
N GLU A 163 -30.64 0.35 -14.92
CA GLU A 163 -29.45 1.20 -14.78
C GLU A 163 -29.55 2.12 -13.56
N LEU A 164 -30.71 2.79 -13.38
CA LEU A 164 -30.96 3.69 -12.26
C LEU A 164 -30.97 2.93 -10.92
N LYS A 165 -31.43 1.67 -10.89
CA LYS A 165 -31.30 0.82 -9.71
C LYS A 165 -29.84 0.46 -9.43
N HIS A 166 -29.10 -0.05 -10.42
CA HIS A 166 -27.68 -0.38 -10.27
C HIS A 166 -26.84 0.82 -9.79
N LEU A 167 -27.13 2.02 -10.29
CA LEU A 167 -26.46 3.25 -9.83
C LEU A 167 -26.78 3.61 -8.38
N LYS A 168 -27.96 3.26 -7.86
CA LYS A 168 -28.28 3.41 -6.43
C LYS A 168 -27.54 2.38 -5.59
N ASP A 169 -27.58 1.11 -6.01
CA ASP A 169 -26.94 0.00 -5.31
C ASP A 169 -25.41 0.28 -5.18
N VAL A 170 -24.76 0.75 -6.25
CA VAL A 170 -23.34 1.18 -6.24
C VAL A 170 -23.08 2.43 -5.38
N LEU A 171 -23.99 3.41 -5.36
CA LEU A 171 -23.86 4.59 -4.49
C LEU A 171 -23.97 4.24 -3.01
N GLU A 172 -24.80 3.25 -2.66
CA GLU A 172 -24.98 2.77 -1.29
C GLU A 172 -23.77 1.92 -0.84
N GLU A 173 -23.19 1.12 -1.74
CA GLU A 173 -21.93 0.41 -1.51
C GLU A 173 -20.72 1.36 -1.37
N LEU A 174 -20.56 2.33 -2.27
CA LEU A 174 -19.52 3.37 -2.15
C LEU A 174 -19.64 4.16 -0.85
N ARG A 175 -20.88 4.49 -0.44
CA ARG A 175 -21.13 5.14 0.84
C ARG A 175 -20.68 4.26 2.00
N LYS A 176 -21.09 3.00 2.05
CA LYS A 176 -20.72 2.04 3.11
C LYS A 176 -19.20 1.85 3.20
N ASN A 177 -18.52 1.72 2.07
CA ASN A 177 -17.06 1.64 2.03
C ASN A 177 -16.41 2.92 2.57
N SER A 178 -16.96 4.10 2.29
CA SER A 178 -16.48 5.36 2.86
C SER A 178 -16.72 5.48 4.38
N GLU A 179 -17.82 4.92 4.89
CA GLU A 179 -18.12 4.89 6.34
C GLU A 179 -17.14 3.93 7.05
N GLU A 180 -16.87 2.75 6.48
CA GLU A 180 -15.84 1.80 6.98
C GLU A 180 -14.40 2.34 6.90
N GLU A 181 -14.02 3.08 5.86
CA GLU A 181 -12.71 3.75 5.81
C GLU A 181 -12.56 4.82 6.90
N ASN A 182 -13.62 5.58 7.18
CA ASN A 182 -13.58 6.60 8.23
C ASN A 182 -13.54 5.98 9.64
N GLU A 183 -14.17 4.83 9.84
CA GLU A 183 -14.09 4.06 11.09
C GLU A 183 -12.67 3.51 11.32
N LYS A 184 -12.05 2.87 10.31
CA LYS A 184 -10.64 2.43 10.36
C LYS A 184 -9.69 3.59 10.66
N ARG A 185 -9.86 4.74 9.99
CA ARG A 185 -9.08 5.97 10.25
C ARG A 185 -9.37 6.63 11.61
N PHE A 186 -10.43 6.22 12.31
CA PHE A 186 -10.68 6.62 13.69
C PHE A 186 -9.94 5.69 14.65
N GLU A 187 -10.02 4.36 14.45
CA GLU A 187 -9.25 3.36 15.20
C GLU A 187 -7.74 3.61 15.12
N GLU A 188 -7.20 3.86 13.92
CA GLU A 188 -5.79 4.22 13.70
C GLU A 188 -5.36 5.44 14.52
N LYS A 189 -6.24 6.47 14.62
CA LYS A 189 -5.96 7.68 15.41
C LYS A 189 -6.02 7.45 16.91
N GLU A 190 -6.92 6.59 17.37
CA GLU A 190 -7.01 6.19 18.78
C GLU A 190 -5.77 5.39 19.18
N GLN A 191 -5.36 4.40 18.37
CA GLN A 191 -4.12 3.64 18.56
C GLN A 191 -2.88 4.55 18.55
N LEU A 192 -2.77 5.50 17.62
CA LEU A 192 -1.64 6.43 17.54
C LEU A 192 -1.57 7.36 18.77
N LYS A 193 -2.73 7.75 19.31
CA LYS A 193 -2.88 8.60 20.50
C LYS A 193 -2.51 7.85 21.79
N ASP A 194 -2.88 6.58 21.92
CA ASP A 194 -2.47 5.74 23.05
C ASP A 194 -0.97 5.40 22.98
N LEU A 195 -0.44 5.13 21.78
CA LEU A 195 1.01 4.99 21.57
C LEU A 195 1.76 6.27 21.94
N LEU A 196 1.24 7.46 21.58
CA LEU A 196 1.82 8.74 21.97
C LEU A 196 1.84 8.91 23.50
N LYS A 197 0.77 8.51 24.19
CA LYS A 197 0.66 8.54 25.65
C LYS A 197 1.68 7.59 26.31
N GLU A 198 1.83 6.36 25.81
CA GLU A 198 2.85 5.41 26.27
C GLU A 198 4.27 5.95 26.10
N LYS A 199 4.56 6.62 24.98
CA LYS A 199 5.85 7.26 24.72
C LYS A 199 6.11 8.44 25.67
N LEU A 200 5.10 9.24 26.00
CA LEU A 200 5.20 10.33 26.98
C LEU A 200 5.47 9.79 28.39
N GLU A 201 4.75 8.77 28.84
CA GLU A 201 4.97 8.13 30.15
C GLU A 201 6.39 7.53 30.24
N LYS A 202 6.91 6.97 29.15
CA LYS A 202 8.31 6.50 29.07
C LYS A 202 9.34 7.64 29.11
N ILE A 203 9.05 8.80 28.52
CA ILE A 203 9.90 9.99 28.61
C ILE A 203 9.91 10.55 30.04
N GLU A 204 8.75 10.60 30.71
CA GLU A 204 8.66 11.01 32.12
C GLU A 204 9.44 10.06 33.04
N GLY A 205 9.32 8.74 32.84
CA GLY A 205 10.10 7.74 33.57
C GLY A 205 11.62 7.85 33.35
N LEU A 206 12.06 8.12 32.12
CA LEU A 206 13.48 8.36 31.81
C LEU A 206 14.00 9.68 32.43
N ASN A 207 13.19 10.73 32.44
CA ASN A 207 13.54 11.99 33.12
C ASN A 207 13.66 11.80 34.63
N PHE A 208 12.80 10.99 35.26
CA PHE A 208 12.90 10.64 36.68
C PHE A 208 14.21 9.89 36.98
N LEU A 209 14.53 8.84 36.20
CA LEU A 209 15.79 8.09 36.32
C LEU A 209 17.02 9.00 36.14
N LEU A 210 16.97 9.95 35.21
CA LEU A 210 18.04 10.90 34.95
C LEU A 210 18.25 11.87 36.13
N GLU A 211 17.19 12.27 36.84
CA GLU A 211 17.29 13.15 37.99
C GLU A 211 17.77 12.43 39.26
N ASP A 212 17.37 11.17 39.44
CA ASP A 212 17.92 10.32 40.50
C ASP A 212 19.42 10.02 40.26
N TYR A 213 19.83 9.71 39.01
CA TYR A 213 21.25 9.54 38.67
C TYR A 213 22.07 10.84 38.86
N LYS A 214 21.49 12.02 38.61
CA LYS A 214 22.14 13.30 38.97
C LYS A 214 22.30 13.45 40.48
N ARG A 215 21.32 13.01 41.28
CA ARG A 215 21.39 13.06 42.76
C ARG A 215 22.48 12.12 43.27
N GLU A 216 22.43 10.85 42.88
CA GLU A 216 23.45 9.84 43.21
C GLU A 216 24.86 10.31 42.81
N LYS A 217 25.02 10.90 41.61
CA LYS A 217 26.29 11.49 41.17
C LYS A 217 26.71 12.72 41.98
N SER A 218 25.78 13.48 42.55
CA SER A 218 26.11 14.56 43.50
C SER A 218 26.56 13.98 44.83
N ASP A 219 25.83 12.99 45.35
CA ASP A 219 26.10 12.36 46.64
C ASP A 219 27.48 11.67 46.64
N PHE A 220 27.82 10.91 45.59
CA PHE A 220 29.18 10.36 45.39
C PHE A 220 30.26 11.45 45.28
N ASN A 221 29.97 12.59 44.66
CA ASN A 221 30.92 13.69 44.53
C ASN A 221 31.14 14.40 45.88
N ASP A 222 30.13 14.45 46.75
CA ASP A 222 30.26 14.95 48.12
C ASP A 222 30.94 13.93 49.05
N GLU A 223 30.72 12.62 48.86
CA GLU A 223 31.47 11.55 49.53
C GLU A 223 32.97 11.60 49.16
N ILE A 224 33.30 11.78 47.87
CA ILE A 224 34.69 11.94 47.41
C ILE A 224 35.34 13.18 48.05
N LYS A 225 34.61 14.29 48.22
CA LYS A 225 35.12 15.47 48.96
C LYS A 225 35.36 15.16 50.43
N PHE A 226 34.45 14.43 51.10
CA PHE A 226 34.58 14.03 52.49
C PHE A 226 35.79 13.11 52.71
N LEU A 227 35.92 12.06 51.90
CA LEU A 227 37.08 11.16 51.88
C LEU A 227 38.38 11.92 51.66
N LYS A 228 38.42 12.86 50.70
CA LYS A 228 39.61 13.69 50.46
C LYS A 228 39.98 14.53 51.69
N ILE A 229 39.01 15.15 52.37
CA ILE A 229 39.22 15.90 53.61
C ILE A 229 39.70 14.98 54.74
N GLU A 230 39.26 13.73 54.79
CA GLU A 230 39.75 12.75 55.77
C GLU A 230 41.19 12.29 55.47
N TYR A 231 41.53 12.00 54.21
CA TYR A 231 42.92 11.69 53.83
C TYR A 231 43.86 12.88 54.08
N GLU A 232 43.46 14.11 53.75
CA GLU A 232 44.23 15.32 54.08
C GLU A 232 44.39 15.57 55.59
N ARG A 233 43.51 15.01 56.42
CA ARG A 233 43.63 15.02 57.89
C ARG A 233 44.60 13.95 58.38
N LYS A 234 44.43 12.69 57.93
CA LYS A 234 45.30 11.56 58.27
C LYS A 234 46.76 11.80 57.85
N ILE A 235 46.98 12.46 56.71
CA ILE A 235 48.33 12.88 56.29
C ILE A 235 48.95 13.83 57.32
N LYS A 236 48.21 14.83 57.81
CA LYS A 236 48.71 15.77 58.84
C LYS A 236 48.94 15.08 60.19
N GLU A 237 48.04 14.20 60.61
CA GLU A 237 48.21 13.38 61.82
C GLU A 237 49.51 12.53 61.75
N ILE A 238 49.80 11.97 60.57
CA ILE A 238 51.05 11.25 60.29
C ILE A 238 52.27 12.20 60.25
N GLU A 239 52.17 13.39 59.65
CA GLU A 239 53.24 14.39 59.64
C GLU A 239 53.59 14.90 61.05
N GLU A 240 52.57 15.15 61.88
CA GLU A 240 52.72 15.55 63.28
C GLU A 240 53.36 14.43 64.13
N TYR A 241 52.91 13.18 63.97
CA TYR A 241 53.52 12.02 64.63
C TYR A 241 54.99 11.84 64.23
N ASN A 242 55.29 11.90 62.93
CA ASN A 242 56.67 11.84 62.41
C ASN A 242 57.55 13.01 62.87
N CYS A 243 56.96 14.14 63.26
CA CYS A 243 57.68 15.25 63.87
C CYS A 243 58.01 14.93 65.33
N PHE A 244 57.01 14.51 66.11
CA PHE A 244 57.16 14.13 67.52
C PHE A 244 58.19 13.01 67.72
N GLU A 245 58.13 11.94 66.93
CA GLU A 245 59.08 10.82 67.03
C GLU A 245 60.53 11.28 66.74
N LYS A 246 60.73 12.20 65.78
CA LYS A 246 62.06 12.78 65.49
C LYS A 246 62.57 13.68 66.62
N GLU A 247 61.70 14.34 67.38
CA GLU A 247 62.11 15.08 68.58
C GLU A 247 62.44 14.13 69.75
N GLU A 248 61.66 13.06 69.92
CA GLU A 248 61.92 12.07 70.97
C GLU A 248 63.22 11.29 70.71
N ILE A 249 63.49 10.87 69.47
CA ILE A 249 64.75 10.22 69.07
C ILE A 249 65.95 11.13 69.40
N LYS A 250 65.93 12.40 68.96
CA LYS A 250 66.98 13.37 69.27
C LYS A 250 67.20 13.52 70.78
N LYS A 251 66.13 13.50 71.57
CA LYS A 251 66.23 13.58 73.03
C LYS A 251 66.92 12.34 73.61
N ARG A 252 66.50 11.13 73.21
CA ARG A 252 67.15 9.86 73.62
C ARG A 252 68.63 9.82 73.20
N GLU A 253 68.99 10.40 72.06
CA GLU A 253 70.37 10.54 71.60
C GLU A 253 71.19 11.51 72.46
N MET A 254 70.63 12.68 72.81
CA MET A 254 71.27 13.64 73.73
C MET A 254 71.48 13.05 75.12
N ASP A 255 70.46 12.43 75.71
CA ASP A 255 70.51 11.77 77.03
C ASP A 255 71.60 10.68 77.06
N LYS A 256 71.79 9.96 75.93
CA LYS A 256 72.83 8.93 75.76
C LYS A 256 74.24 9.52 75.63
N ILE A 257 74.39 10.69 75.00
CA ILE A 257 75.69 11.41 74.92
C ILE A 257 76.11 11.88 76.31
N GLU A 258 75.21 12.50 77.08
CA GLU A 258 75.51 12.96 78.45
C GLU A 258 75.94 11.80 79.37
N TYR A 259 75.29 10.63 79.26
CA TYR A 259 75.69 9.42 79.99
C TYR A 259 77.13 9.00 79.68
N LEU A 260 77.50 8.94 78.39
CA LEU A 260 78.83 8.51 77.94
C LEU A 260 79.92 9.51 78.33
N GLU A 261 79.63 10.82 78.35
CA GLU A 261 80.55 11.83 78.89
C GLU A 261 80.78 11.65 80.40
N LEU A 262 79.73 11.33 81.16
CA LEU A 262 79.81 11.08 82.60
C LEU A 262 80.64 9.82 82.93
N GLU A 263 80.52 8.77 82.12
CA GLU A 263 81.24 7.50 82.27
C GLU A 263 82.74 7.64 81.96
N ASN A 264 83.10 8.28 80.83
CA ASN A 264 84.50 8.60 80.51
C ASN A 264 85.18 9.43 81.63
N LYS A 265 84.42 10.31 82.28
CA LYS A 265 84.87 11.16 83.40
C LYS A 265 85.08 10.38 84.71
N ARG A 266 84.59 9.14 84.82
CA ARG A 266 84.94 8.19 85.91
C ARG A 266 86.24 7.48 85.61
N HIS A 267 86.35 6.85 84.44
CA HIS A 267 87.57 6.12 84.03
C HIS A 267 88.85 7.00 84.08
N LEU A 268 88.74 8.29 83.74
CA LEU A 268 89.84 9.25 83.88
C LEU A 268 90.29 9.53 85.32
N LYS A 269 89.46 9.25 86.34
CA LYS A 269 89.85 9.32 87.75
C LYS A 269 90.51 8.03 88.22
N ASP A 270 89.96 6.88 87.84
CA ASP A 270 90.45 5.57 88.29
C ASP A 270 91.86 5.29 87.74
N LEU A 271 92.15 5.75 86.52
CA LEU A 271 93.49 5.77 85.93
C LEU A 271 94.49 6.65 86.71
N SER A 272 94.03 7.73 87.35
CA SER A 272 94.87 8.66 88.11
C SER A 272 95.27 8.08 89.49
N THR A 273 94.36 7.35 90.13
CA THR A 273 94.66 6.66 91.40
C THR A 273 95.69 5.55 91.21
N LEU A 274 95.56 4.74 90.16
CA LEU A 274 96.45 3.61 89.90
C LEU A 274 97.92 4.01 89.65
N THR A 275 98.14 5.25 89.19
CA THR A 275 99.49 5.84 89.04
C THR A 275 100.12 6.34 90.34
N SER A 276 99.35 6.50 91.42
CA SER A 276 99.86 6.95 92.73
C SER A 276 100.48 5.78 93.50
N ASP A 277 99.71 4.71 93.70
CA ASP A 277 100.05 3.57 94.57
C ASP A 277 101.33 2.84 94.12
N ASN A 278 101.61 2.86 92.81
CA ASN A 278 102.79 2.26 92.18
C ASN A 278 104.10 3.00 92.53
N SER A 279 104.03 4.19 93.16
CA SER A 279 105.20 4.95 93.60
C SER A 279 105.63 4.62 95.04
N GLU A 280 104.69 4.28 95.94
CA GLU A 280 104.96 4.09 97.36
C GLU A 280 105.63 2.74 97.65
N LEU A 281 105.16 1.67 97.02
CA LEU A 281 105.71 0.31 97.14
C LEU A 281 107.21 0.21 96.81
N LYS A 282 107.73 1.15 96.00
CA LYS A 282 109.14 1.19 95.60
C LYS A 282 110.07 1.78 96.66
N SER A 283 109.54 2.41 97.71
CA SER A 283 110.31 3.04 98.79
C SER A 283 110.63 2.13 99.98
N LEU A 284 109.87 1.03 100.13
CA LEU A 284 109.88 0.19 101.34
C LEU A 284 110.89 -0.97 101.25
N LEU A 285 111.36 -1.30 100.04
CA LEU A 285 112.21 -2.47 99.77
C LEU A 285 113.69 -2.27 100.16
N ASP A 286 114.20 -1.03 100.10
CA ASP A 286 115.63 -0.72 100.30
C ASP A 286 116.05 -0.63 101.79
N TYR A 287 115.11 -0.69 102.73
CA TYR A 287 115.35 -0.47 104.16
C TYR A 287 115.85 -1.72 104.91
N GLU A 288 115.09 -2.82 104.80
CA GLU A 288 115.28 -4.08 105.55
C GLU A 288 116.62 -4.79 105.25
N HIS A 289 117.19 -4.57 104.06
CA HIS A 289 118.35 -5.33 103.59
C HIS A 289 119.65 -5.04 104.37
N SER A 290 119.67 -3.97 105.18
CA SER A 290 120.87 -3.53 105.92
C SER A 290 121.04 -4.18 107.31
N GLU A 291 120.00 -4.75 107.91
CA GLU A 291 120.03 -5.18 109.32
C GLU A 291 120.41 -6.67 109.51
N CYS A 292 120.03 -7.54 108.57
CA CYS A 292 120.26 -8.99 108.65
C CYS A 292 121.75 -9.40 108.76
N GLN A 293 122.68 -8.55 108.29
CA GLN A 293 124.09 -8.89 108.13
C GLN A 293 124.86 -9.13 109.45
N LYS A 294 124.29 -8.75 110.62
CA LYS A 294 124.97 -8.79 111.93
C LYS A 294 124.77 -10.07 112.74
N TYR A 295 123.80 -10.92 112.39
CA TYR A 295 123.54 -12.18 113.11
C TYR A 295 124.37 -13.38 112.62
N TYR A 296 125.03 -13.24 111.46
CA TYR A 296 125.64 -14.33 110.69
C TYR A 296 126.69 -15.15 111.49
N PHE A 297 127.65 -14.48 112.12
CA PHE A 297 128.80 -15.11 112.81
C PHE A 297 128.48 -15.82 114.13
N LYS A 298 127.20 -15.93 114.51
CA LYS A 298 126.76 -16.74 115.66
C LYS A 298 125.93 -17.97 115.27
N LEU A 299 125.68 -18.16 113.98
CA LEU A 299 124.93 -19.29 113.42
C LEU A 299 125.84 -20.42 112.92
N GLU A 300 127.13 -20.14 112.73
CA GLU A 300 128.09 -20.99 112.01
C GLU A 300 128.34 -22.36 112.67
N GLU A 301 128.29 -22.46 114.01
CA GLU A 301 128.39 -23.75 114.72
C GLU A 301 127.08 -24.56 114.73
N PHE A 302 125.92 -23.90 114.65
CA PHE A 302 124.63 -24.57 114.48
C PHE A 302 124.43 -25.06 113.03
N SER A 303 125.03 -24.36 112.06
CA SER A 303 124.94 -24.62 110.63
C SER A 303 125.16 -26.11 110.30
N LYS A 304 126.27 -26.70 110.73
CA LYS A 304 126.66 -28.09 110.38
C LYS A 304 125.75 -29.20 110.91
N LYS A 305 124.79 -28.90 111.79
CA LYS A 305 123.71 -29.84 112.18
C LYS A 305 122.37 -29.53 111.54
N LEU A 306 122.13 -28.27 111.19
CA LEU A 306 120.98 -27.88 110.37
C LEU A 306 121.16 -28.31 108.91
N GLU A 307 122.37 -28.21 108.34
CA GLU A 307 122.69 -28.44 106.92
C GLU A 307 122.16 -29.76 106.34
N LEU A 308 122.19 -30.86 107.12
CA LEU A 308 121.62 -32.15 106.71
C LEU A 308 120.08 -32.15 106.71
N ALA A 309 119.45 -31.68 107.79
CA ALA A 309 117.98 -31.58 107.88
C ALA A 309 117.40 -30.51 106.94
N LEU A 310 118.20 -29.48 106.64
CA LEU A 310 117.87 -28.37 105.77
C LEU A 310 118.03 -28.74 104.29
N ASN A 311 118.90 -29.70 103.94
CA ASN A 311 118.84 -30.35 102.62
C ASN A 311 117.60 -31.26 102.49
N GLU A 312 117.23 -32.03 103.52
CA GLU A 312 115.99 -32.81 103.47
C GLU A 312 114.72 -31.96 103.41
N ASN A 313 114.70 -30.81 104.07
CA ASN A 313 113.59 -29.86 103.95
C ASN A 313 113.64 -29.09 102.63
N LYS A 314 114.80 -28.58 102.17
CA LYS A 314 114.91 -27.99 100.82
C LYS A 314 114.38 -28.93 99.73
N ASN A 315 114.76 -30.21 99.76
CA ASN A 315 114.26 -31.18 98.78
C ASN A 315 112.72 -31.32 98.82
N LYS A 316 112.08 -31.15 100.00
CA LYS A 316 110.62 -31.16 100.16
C LYS A 316 109.98 -29.83 99.80
N ASP A 317 110.63 -28.71 100.14
CA ASP A 317 110.19 -27.35 99.85
C ASP A 317 110.27 -27.06 98.35
N GLU A 318 111.33 -27.51 97.67
CA GLU A 318 111.45 -27.55 96.21
C GLU A 318 110.40 -28.47 95.57
N GLU A 319 110.12 -29.64 96.15
CA GLU A 319 109.04 -30.51 95.66
C GLU A 319 107.64 -29.88 95.86
N LEU A 320 107.43 -29.15 96.96
CA LEU A 320 106.22 -28.38 97.25
C LEU A 320 106.10 -27.15 96.36
N GLU A 321 107.19 -26.44 96.06
CA GLU A 321 107.22 -25.31 95.12
C GLU A 321 106.93 -25.79 93.69
N ILE A 322 107.49 -26.93 93.28
CA ILE A 322 107.16 -27.59 92.01
C ILE A 322 105.69 -28.05 91.97
N LYS A 323 105.12 -28.52 93.10
CA LYS A 323 103.70 -28.88 93.19
C LYS A 323 102.80 -27.64 93.15
N ASN A 324 103.11 -26.59 93.90
CA ASN A 324 102.36 -25.33 93.91
C ASN A 324 102.45 -24.63 92.55
N GLY A 325 103.63 -24.61 91.92
CA GLY A 325 103.83 -24.12 90.55
C GLY A 325 103.15 -24.97 89.47
N ARG A 326 102.76 -26.22 89.76
CA ARG A 326 101.84 -27.01 88.91
C ARG A 326 100.38 -26.69 89.21
N ILE A 327 100.00 -26.54 90.48
CA ILE A 327 98.65 -26.15 90.91
C ILE A 327 98.27 -24.79 90.30
N LEU A 328 99.09 -23.75 90.47
CA LEU A 328 98.86 -22.42 89.91
C LEU A 328 98.75 -22.43 88.38
N LYS A 329 99.49 -23.31 87.69
CA LYS A 329 99.36 -23.50 86.23
C LYS A 329 98.03 -24.16 85.87
N LEU A 330 97.64 -25.22 86.57
CA LEU A 330 96.35 -25.89 86.37
C LEU A 330 95.17 -24.96 86.72
N GLU A 331 95.28 -24.13 87.75
CA GLU A 331 94.27 -23.13 88.12
C GLU A 331 94.16 -22.01 87.07
N SER A 332 95.30 -21.55 86.53
CA SER A 332 95.33 -20.58 85.41
C SER A 332 94.75 -21.18 84.12
N GLU A 333 95.11 -22.42 83.78
CA GLU A 333 94.57 -23.14 82.62
C GLU A 333 93.07 -23.43 82.76
N LEU A 334 92.61 -23.78 83.96
CA LEU A 334 91.19 -24.01 84.30
C LEU A 334 90.41 -22.70 84.29
N GLY A 335 90.98 -21.60 84.78
CA GLY A 335 90.42 -20.25 84.67
C GLY A 335 90.23 -19.84 83.21
N ARG A 336 91.30 -19.94 82.40
CA ARG A 336 91.26 -19.67 80.96
C ARG A 336 90.27 -20.58 80.22
N LEU A 337 90.17 -21.86 80.62
CA LEU A 337 89.21 -22.79 80.02
C LEU A 337 87.76 -22.42 80.37
N LYS A 338 87.47 -21.99 81.60
CA LYS A 338 86.16 -21.46 81.99
C LYS A 338 85.81 -20.19 81.21
N GLU A 339 86.72 -19.24 81.12
CA GLU A 339 86.55 -17.99 80.37
C GLU A 339 86.31 -18.28 78.88
N HIS A 340 87.07 -19.20 78.29
CA HIS A 340 86.90 -19.63 76.90
C HIS A 340 85.58 -20.39 76.66
N LEU A 341 85.15 -21.26 77.58
CA LEU A 341 83.86 -21.95 77.50
C LEU A 341 82.68 -20.96 77.63
N LEU A 342 82.75 -20.02 78.57
CA LEU A 342 81.75 -18.97 78.76
C LEU A 342 81.71 -18.01 77.56
N GLY A 343 82.87 -17.68 76.98
CA GLY A 343 82.95 -16.94 75.72
C GLY A 343 82.31 -17.68 74.53
N ILE A 344 82.50 -19.00 74.43
CA ILE A 344 81.81 -19.84 73.43
C ILE A 344 80.30 -19.89 73.68
N GLU A 345 79.87 -20.02 74.94
CA GLU A 345 78.45 -20.02 75.32
C GLU A 345 77.79 -18.66 75.00
N GLU A 346 78.46 -17.55 75.31
CA GLU A 346 78.02 -16.20 74.93
C GLU A 346 77.94 -16.01 73.41
N ILE A 347 78.95 -16.46 72.66
CA ILE A 347 78.96 -16.36 71.18
C ILE A 347 77.84 -17.22 70.60
N SER A 348 77.70 -18.47 71.04
CA SER A 348 76.65 -19.39 70.57
C SER A 348 75.24 -18.89 70.92
N SER A 349 75.06 -18.23 72.07
CA SER A 349 73.79 -17.63 72.46
C SER A 349 73.46 -16.40 71.61
N LYS A 350 74.44 -15.52 71.38
CA LYS A 350 74.28 -14.34 70.50
C LYS A 350 74.02 -14.75 69.04
N GLU A 351 74.68 -15.80 68.55
CA GLU A 351 74.45 -16.34 67.21
C GLU A 351 73.08 -17.01 67.08
N ALA A 352 72.61 -17.75 68.11
CA ALA A 352 71.27 -18.32 68.14
C ALA A 352 70.17 -17.24 68.12
N ILE A 353 70.31 -16.18 68.92
CA ILE A 353 69.38 -15.04 68.93
C ILE A 353 69.39 -14.34 67.56
N ALA A 354 70.56 -14.04 66.99
CA ALA A 354 70.66 -13.42 65.67
C ALA A 354 70.14 -14.32 64.52
N ALA A 355 70.13 -15.64 64.71
CA ALA A 355 69.48 -16.57 63.80
C ALA A 355 67.95 -16.56 63.93
N GLU A 356 67.41 -16.49 65.16
CA GLU A 356 65.97 -16.37 65.42
C GLU A 356 65.42 -15.01 64.94
N GLU A 357 66.14 -13.91 65.16
CA GLU A 357 65.81 -12.59 64.61
C GLU A 357 65.78 -12.61 63.07
N ARG A 358 66.77 -13.24 62.43
CA ARG A 358 66.79 -13.41 60.97
C ARG A 358 65.64 -14.30 60.48
N GLU A 359 65.33 -15.39 61.17
CA GLU A 359 64.22 -16.28 60.78
C GLU A 359 62.86 -15.60 60.96
N THR A 360 62.63 -14.91 62.08
CA THR A 360 61.36 -14.21 62.35
C THR A 360 61.14 -13.05 61.38
N GLU A 361 62.19 -12.32 61.00
CA GLU A 361 62.14 -11.30 59.94
C GLU A 361 61.86 -11.91 58.56
N LEU A 362 62.52 -13.02 58.18
CA LEU A 362 62.20 -13.73 56.93
C LEU A 362 60.76 -14.26 56.92
N ARG A 363 60.24 -14.77 58.05
CA ARG A 363 58.83 -15.18 58.23
C ARG A 363 57.87 -13.99 58.24
N ARG A 364 58.31 -12.76 58.55
CA ARG A 364 57.51 -11.53 58.39
C ARG A 364 57.44 -11.15 56.91
N GLN A 365 58.60 -11.04 56.24
CA GLN A 365 58.69 -10.73 54.81
C GLN A 365 57.92 -11.73 53.95
N LEU A 366 58.00 -13.05 54.25
CA LEU A 366 57.26 -14.09 53.52
C LEU A 366 55.74 -13.86 53.58
N ARG A 367 55.20 -13.52 54.77
CA ARG A 367 53.78 -13.19 54.93
C ARG A 367 53.39 -11.90 54.22
N GLU A 368 54.28 -10.90 54.20
CA GLU A 368 54.03 -9.65 53.46
C GLU A 368 54.08 -9.86 51.93
N PHE A 369 54.91 -10.76 51.42
CA PHE A 369 54.89 -11.16 50.01
C PHE A 369 53.67 -12.01 49.67
N GLN A 370 53.27 -12.95 50.52
CA GLN A 370 52.05 -13.74 50.33
C GLN A 370 50.81 -12.83 50.33
N ASN A 371 50.66 -11.95 51.32
CA ASN A 371 49.54 -11.01 51.38
C ASN A 371 49.51 -10.06 50.16
N LYS A 372 50.66 -9.64 49.63
CA LYS A 372 50.71 -8.86 48.37
C LYS A 372 50.24 -9.71 47.19
N TYR A 373 50.79 -10.92 47.03
CA TYR A 373 50.40 -11.84 45.96
C TYR A 373 48.90 -12.16 45.96
N GLU A 374 48.30 -12.45 47.12
CA GLU A 374 46.86 -12.73 47.24
C GLU A 374 46.00 -11.49 46.90
N ASN A 375 46.45 -10.28 47.23
CA ASN A 375 45.79 -9.04 46.81
C ASN A 375 45.97 -8.75 45.31
N ASP A 376 47.14 -9.01 44.74
CA ASP A 376 47.44 -8.83 43.32
C ASP A 376 46.68 -9.86 42.47
N GLU A 377 46.54 -11.11 42.94
CA GLU A 377 45.71 -12.15 42.32
C GLU A 377 44.22 -11.80 42.40
N PHE A 378 43.73 -11.33 43.56
CA PHE A 378 42.34 -10.91 43.73
C PHE A 378 41.98 -9.68 42.86
N THR A 379 42.84 -8.66 42.83
CA THR A 379 42.63 -7.47 41.99
C THR A 379 42.74 -7.80 40.51
N THR A 380 43.70 -8.62 40.09
CA THR A 380 43.81 -9.11 38.70
C THR A 380 42.56 -9.90 38.30
N SER A 381 42.09 -10.82 39.15
CA SER A 381 40.87 -11.60 38.92
C SER A 381 39.63 -10.72 38.80
N LYS A 382 39.50 -9.69 39.65
CA LYS A 382 38.42 -8.70 39.61
C LYS A 382 38.48 -7.86 38.33
N CYS A 383 39.67 -7.43 37.89
CA CYS A 383 39.85 -6.71 36.63
C CYS A 383 39.51 -7.59 35.41
N LEU A 384 39.95 -8.85 35.39
CA LEU A 384 39.60 -9.81 34.34
C LEU A 384 38.08 -10.05 34.26
N LEU A 385 37.41 -10.21 35.40
CA LEU A 385 35.96 -10.37 35.45
C LEU A 385 35.23 -9.10 34.96
N ASN A 386 35.70 -7.91 35.34
CA ASN A 386 35.16 -6.65 34.83
C ASN A 386 35.32 -6.53 33.31
N TYR A 387 36.53 -6.80 32.78
CA TYR A 387 36.76 -6.78 31.33
C TYR A 387 35.92 -7.83 30.60
N GLN A 388 35.72 -9.02 31.17
CA GLN A 388 34.84 -10.04 30.58
C GLN A 388 33.38 -9.54 30.51
N ASN A 389 32.88 -8.90 31.58
CA ASN A 389 31.54 -8.30 31.61
C ASN A 389 31.40 -7.16 30.58
N GLU A 390 32.41 -6.29 30.46
CA GLU A 390 32.44 -5.22 29.43
C GLU A 390 32.45 -5.80 28.01
N LEU A 391 33.20 -6.87 27.77
CA LEU A 391 33.27 -7.55 26.47
C LEU A 391 31.92 -8.21 26.11
N GLU A 392 31.23 -8.80 27.08
CA GLU A 392 29.89 -9.37 26.89
C GLU A 392 28.82 -8.28 26.65
N GLN A 393 28.85 -7.18 27.42
CA GLN A 393 27.98 -6.03 27.15
C GLN A 393 28.23 -5.44 25.76
N LEU A 394 29.49 -5.27 25.35
CA LEU A 394 29.85 -4.76 24.02
C LEU A 394 29.40 -5.72 22.91
N LYS A 395 29.50 -7.04 23.12
CA LYS A 395 29.01 -8.07 22.21
C LYS A 395 27.48 -8.04 22.07
N ILE A 396 26.74 -7.85 23.16
CA ILE A 396 25.27 -7.66 23.15
C ILE A 396 24.91 -6.39 22.39
N ASN A 397 25.57 -5.26 22.67
CA ASN A 397 25.34 -4.00 21.99
C ASN A 397 25.63 -4.08 20.48
N LEU A 398 26.71 -4.78 20.09
CA LEU A 398 27.06 -5.04 18.69
C LEU A 398 26.01 -5.94 18.00
N GLN A 399 25.46 -6.93 18.70
CA GLN A 399 24.36 -7.76 18.19
C GLN A 399 23.06 -6.96 18.03
N ASN A 400 22.75 -6.04 18.94
CA ASN A 400 21.58 -5.16 18.84
C ASN A 400 21.72 -4.17 17.68
N LEU A 401 22.89 -3.54 17.52
CA LEU A 401 23.18 -2.66 16.39
C LEU A 401 23.15 -3.39 15.04
N LYS A 402 23.49 -4.68 15.00
CA LYS A 402 23.32 -5.51 13.79
C LYS A 402 21.84 -5.70 13.44
N LYS A 403 21.00 -6.05 14.41
CA LYS A 403 19.54 -6.17 14.21
C LYS A 403 18.93 -4.85 13.76
N GLU A 404 19.21 -3.75 14.45
CA GLU A 404 18.72 -2.42 14.09
C GLU A 404 19.14 -2.03 12.65
N LYS A 405 20.37 -2.35 12.25
CA LYS A 405 20.81 -2.19 10.86
C LYS A 405 20.01 -3.07 9.89
N GLU A 406 19.81 -4.35 10.21
CA GLU A 406 19.06 -5.30 9.38
C GLU A 406 17.60 -4.83 9.21
N ASP A 407 16.93 -4.46 10.30
CA ASP A 407 15.57 -3.89 10.33
C ASP A 407 15.48 -2.60 9.49
N LEU A 408 16.43 -1.67 9.63
CA LEU A 408 16.49 -0.44 8.83
C LEU A 408 16.72 -0.73 7.34
N THR A 409 17.51 -1.76 6.99
CA THR A 409 17.68 -2.17 5.59
C THR A 409 16.45 -2.85 5.00
N SER A 410 15.67 -3.62 5.77
CA SER A 410 14.36 -4.13 5.30
C SER A 410 13.40 -2.98 5.01
N ASN A 411 13.25 -2.06 5.98
CA ASN A 411 12.41 -0.88 5.83
C ASN A 411 12.80 -0.03 4.61
N LEU A 412 14.11 0.14 4.35
CA LEU A 412 14.60 0.85 3.17
C LEU A 412 14.19 0.14 1.88
N ASN A 413 14.44 -1.17 1.77
CA ASN A 413 14.09 -1.98 0.60
C ASN A 413 12.57 -1.97 0.32
N GLU A 414 11.74 -2.02 1.37
CA GLU A 414 10.28 -1.92 1.26
C GLU A 414 9.84 -0.55 0.73
N LYS A 415 10.47 0.55 1.18
CA LYS A 415 10.18 1.89 0.63
C LYS A 415 10.70 2.05 -0.79
N GLU A 416 11.82 1.43 -1.15
CA GLU A 416 12.32 1.42 -2.53
C GLU A 416 11.40 0.62 -3.47
N SER A 417 10.85 -0.52 -3.05
CA SER A 417 9.85 -1.28 -3.81
C SER A 417 8.58 -0.46 -4.03
N SER A 418 7.98 0.08 -2.98
CA SER A 418 6.77 0.92 -3.08
C SER A 418 6.99 2.19 -3.92
N LEU A 419 8.21 2.74 -3.90
CA LEU A 419 8.62 3.87 -4.75
C LEU A 419 8.84 3.46 -6.22
N ALA A 420 9.23 2.20 -6.49
CA ALA A 420 9.27 1.64 -7.85
C ALA A 420 7.85 1.33 -8.37
N GLU A 421 7.00 0.73 -7.54
CA GLU A 421 5.59 0.45 -7.84
C GLU A 421 4.80 1.73 -8.18
N THR A 422 4.93 2.77 -7.35
CA THR A 422 4.28 4.07 -7.59
C THR A 422 4.85 4.81 -8.81
N LYS A 423 6.14 4.66 -9.13
CA LYS A 423 6.71 5.12 -10.40
C LYS A 423 6.12 4.37 -11.60
N ASN A 424 5.98 3.05 -11.52
CA ASN A 424 5.39 2.25 -12.59
C ASN A 424 3.91 2.59 -12.79
N ALA A 425 3.14 2.77 -11.71
CA ALA A 425 1.76 3.24 -11.79
C ALA A 425 1.66 4.65 -12.43
N LEU A 426 2.59 5.57 -12.11
CA LEU A 426 2.66 6.88 -12.73
C LEU A 426 3.01 6.81 -14.23
N ILE A 427 3.92 5.91 -14.63
CA ILE A 427 4.27 5.67 -16.04
C ILE A 427 3.06 5.10 -16.80
N ASN A 428 2.38 4.10 -16.24
CA ASN A 428 1.16 3.52 -16.82
C ASN A 428 0.06 4.59 -16.99
N LEU A 429 -0.14 5.45 -15.99
CA LEU A 429 -1.10 6.55 -16.06
C LEU A 429 -0.69 7.61 -17.10
N GLN A 430 0.61 7.89 -17.27
CA GLN A 430 1.12 8.76 -18.35
C GLN A 430 0.89 8.16 -19.75
N ILE A 431 1.00 6.84 -19.90
CA ILE A 431 0.66 6.14 -21.15
C ILE A 431 -0.84 6.27 -21.43
N VAL A 432 -1.70 5.92 -20.47
CA VAL A 432 -3.17 6.03 -20.63
C VAL A 432 -3.63 7.46 -20.93
N LEU A 433 -3.05 8.48 -20.27
CA LEU A 433 -3.35 9.88 -20.58
C LEU A 433 -2.88 10.31 -21.98
N LYS A 434 -1.76 9.77 -22.47
CA LYS A 434 -1.27 10.03 -23.82
C LYS A 434 -2.19 9.38 -24.86
N ASP A 435 -2.55 8.12 -24.65
CA ASP A 435 -3.37 7.36 -25.59
C ASP A 435 -4.79 7.94 -25.66
N LEU A 436 -5.37 8.35 -24.53
CA LEU A 436 -6.63 9.12 -24.48
C LEU A 436 -6.54 10.47 -25.23
N ALA A 437 -5.38 11.15 -25.18
CA ALA A 437 -5.19 12.42 -25.90
C ALA A 437 -5.01 12.24 -27.41
N ASP A 438 -4.28 11.19 -27.85
CA ASP A 438 -4.19 10.83 -29.27
C ASP A 438 -5.52 10.26 -29.81
N GLU A 439 -6.31 9.57 -28.98
CA GLU A 439 -7.69 9.15 -29.30
C GLU A 439 -8.63 10.35 -29.43
N GLN A 440 -8.70 11.26 -28.46
CA GLN A 440 -9.53 12.47 -28.54
C GLN A 440 -9.22 13.30 -29.80
N LYS A 441 -7.94 13.35 -30.20
CA LYS A 441 -7.46 13.97 -31.43
C LYS A 441 -7.89 13.21 -32.68
N SER A 442 -7.91 11.88 -32.65
CA SER A 442 -8.46 11.03 -33.72
C SER A 442 -9.98 11.20 -33.86
N GLU A 443 -10.72 11.19 -32.75
CA GLU A 443 -12.18 11.36 -32.74
C GLU A 443 -12.59 12.75 -33.24
N LYS A 444 -11.87 13.79 -32.80
CA LYS A 444 -12.02 15.15 -33.34
C LYS A 444 -11.80 15.19 -34.85
N LEU A 445 -10.79 14.48 -35.38
CA LEU A 445 -10.54 14.41 -36.82
C LEU A 445 -11.69 13.70 -37.56
N ARG A 446 -12.27 12.63 -36.98
CA ARG A 446 -13.47 11.96 -37.50
C ARG A 446 -14.65 12.94 -37.59
N PHE A 447 -14.96 13.63 -36.50
CA PHE A 447 -16.07 14.60 -36.47
C PHE A 447 -15.83 15.81 -37.39
N GLU A 448 -14.60 16.33 -37.51
CA GLU A 448 -14.28 17.39 -38.49
C GLU A 448 -14.48 16.91 -39.94
N GLY A 449 -14.20 15.62 -40.23
CA GLY A 449 -14.50 14.97 -41.49
C GLY A 449 -16.01 14.80 -41.75
N GLU A 450 -16.77 14.33 -40.77
CA GLU A 450 -18.23 14.15 -40.85
C GLU A 450 -18.95 15.49 -41.03
N ILE A 451 -18.59 16.51 -40.24
CA ILE A 451 -19.11 17.88 -40.35
C ILE A 451 -18.80 18.47 -41.75
N LYS A 452 -17.67 18.10 -42.36
CA LYS A 452 -17.36 18.49 -43.75
C LYS A 452 -18.28 17.78 -44.74
N MET A 453 -18.47 16.46 -44.62
CA MET A 453 -19.39 15.69 -45.46
C MET A 453 -20.82 16.27 -45.42
N LEU A 454 -21.34 16.52 -44.21
CA LEU A 454 -22.67 17.10 -44.01
C LEU A 454 -22.80 18.52 -44.60
N ARG A 455 -21.72 19.34 -44.58
CA ARG A 455 -21.70 20.65 -45.25
C ARG A 455 -21.72 20.55 -46.77
N ASP A 456 -20.99 19.60 -47.35
CA ASP A 456 -20.96 19.38 -48.80
C ASP A 456 -22.30 18.76 -49.28
N GLU A 457 -22.95 17.92 -48.47
CA GLU A 457 -24.30 17.41 -48.73
C GLU A 457 -25.38 18.50 -48.64
N LEU A 458 -25.41 19.29 -47.55
CA LEU A 458 -26.33 20.43 -47.41
C LEU A 458 -26.17 21.45 -48.56
N LYS A 459 -24.94 21.63 -49.05
CA LYS A 459 -24.65 22.47 -50.22
C LYS A 459 -25.21 21.87 -51.52
N LYS A 460 -25.15 20.56 -51.70
CA LYS A 460 -25.74 19.81 -52.82
C LYS A 460 -27.27 19.84 -52.77
N GLU A 461 -27.90 19.63 -51.61
CA GLU A 461 -29.35 19.80 -51.44
C GLU A 461 -29.79 21.24 -51.73
N LYS A 462 -29.06 22.24 -51.23
CA LYS A 462 -29.34 23.66 -51.54
C LYS A 462 -29.26 23.95 -53.05
N GLN A 463 -28.35 23.32 -53.78
CA GLN A 463 -28.29 23.40 -55.24
C GLN A 463 -29.49 22.72 -55.91
N GLN A 464 -29.97 21.59 -55.38
CA GLN A 464 -31.18 20.93 -55.88
C GLN A 464 -32.44 21.77 -55.62
N ILE A 465 -32.60 22.34 -54.42
CA ILE A 465 -33.68 23.27 -54.08
C ILE A 465 -33.68 24.47 -55.05
N GLN A 466 -32.52 25.05 -55.33
CA GLN A 466 -32.40 26.14 -56.30
C GLN A 466 -32.77 25.69 -57.72
N GLN A 467 -32.43 24.46 -58.13
CA GLN A 467 -32.88 23.90 -59.41
C GLN A 467 -34.38 23.66 -59.47
N PHE A 468 -35.03 23.32 -58.35
CA PHE A 468 -36.48 23.21 -58.28
C PHE A 468 -37.17 24.58 -58.33
N GLN A 469 -36.65 25.58 -57.62
CA GLN A 469 -37.13 26.97 -57.68
C GLN A 469 -37.06 27.53 -59.12
N ASN A 470 -35.92 27.37 -59.80
CA ASN A 470 -35.78 27.79 -61.21
C ASN A 470 -36.76 27.06 -62.15
N LYS A 471 -37.13 25.81 -61.85
CA LYS A 471 -38.15 25.07 -62.61
C LYS A 471 -39.56 25.54 -62.29
N GLU A 472 -39.82 25.91 -61.03
CA GLU A 472 -41.11 26.45 -60.60
C GLU A 472 -41.37 27.82 -61.25
N GLU A 473 -40.38 28.73 -61.23
CA GLU A 473 -40.46 30.01 -61.95
C GLU A 473 -40.71 29.81 -63.46
N LEU A 474 -40.03 28.84 -64.09
CA LEU A 474 -40.26 28.49 -65.49
C LEU A 474 -41.68 27.94 -65.72
N ILE A 475 -42.19 27.08 -64.84
CA ILE A 475 -43.55 26.55 -64.92
C ILE A 475 -44.57 27.69 -64.77
N GLN A 476 -44.41 28.55 -63.77
CA GLN A 476 -45.26 29.73 -63.56
C GLN A 476 -45.26 30.65 -64.81
N LEU A 477 -44.11 30.87 -65.44
CA LEU A 477 -44.00 31.64 -66.70
C LEU A 477 -44.67 30.93 -67.89
N THR A 478 -44.60 29.60 -67.99
CA THR A 478 -45.38 28.86 -69.00
C THR A 478 -46.87 28.87 -68.70
N GLN A 479 -47.28 28.93 -67.44
CA GLN A 479 -48.67 29.00 -67.02
C GLN A 479 -49.29 30.37 -67.34
N THR A 480 -48.61 31.48 -67.03
CA THR A 480 -49.07 32.83 -67.39
C THR A 480 -49.14 32.99 -68.90
N THR A 481 -48.08 32.64 -69.63
CA THR A 481 -48.09 32.74 -71.11
C THR A 481 -49.08 31.78 -71.79
N ASN A 482 -49.54 30.72 -71.14
CA ASN A 482 -50.65 29.89 -71.62
C ASN A 482 -52.02 30.46 -71.24
N LEU A 483 -52.15 31.09 -70.06
CA LEU A 483 -53.34 31.82 -69.66
C LEU A 483 -53.58 33.03 -70.59
N ASP A 484 -52.53 33.77 -70.96
CA ASP A 484 -52.61 34.88 -71.92
C ASP A 484 -53.10 34.41 -73.30
N LYS A 485 -52.63 33.24 -73.77
CA LYS A 485 -53.14 32.61 -75.01
C LYS A 485 -54.59 32.19 -74.87
N LEU A 486 -55.00 31.66 -73.71
CA LEU A 486 -56.37 31.27 -73.44
C LEU A 486 -57.30 32.50 -73.45
N ASN A 487 -56.94 33.56 -72.72
CA ASN A 487 -57.65 34.85 -72.70
C ASN A 487 -57.76 35.46 -74.12
N TYR A 488 -56.71 35.33 -74.94
CA TYR A 488 -56.73 35.76 -76.35
C TYR A 488 -57.68 34.90 -77.21
N LEU A 489 -57.66 33.58 -77.04
CA LEU A 489 -58.56 32.66 -77.75
C LEU A 489 -60.01 32.81 -77.30
N GLU A 490 -60.27 33.08 -76.02
CA GLU A 490 -61.58 33.43 -75.47
C GLU A 490 -62.07 34.77 -76.04
N SER A 491 -61.20 35.78 -76.14
CA SER A 491 -61.51 37.06 -76.78
C SER A 491 -61.85 36.88 -78.27
N GLN A 492 -61.13 36.02 -78.99
CA GLN A 492 -61.42 35.66 -80.38
C GLN A 492 -62.74 34.87 -80.49
N LEU A 493 -63.00 33.91 -79.59
CA LEU A 493 -64.27 33.20 -79.51
C LEU A 493 -65.43 34.15 -79.26
N LYS A 494 -65.26 35.11 -78.36
CA LYS A 494 -66.28 36.14 -78.12
C LYS A 494 -66.55 36.97 -79.37
N ILE A 495 -65.52 37.49 -80.05
CA ILE A 495 -65.68 38.22 -81.33
C ILE A 495 -66.37 37.35 -82.40
N LYS A 496 -66.18 36.02 -82.37
CA LYS A 496 -66.88 35.09 -83.26
C LYS A 496 -68.32 34.82 -82.84
N ASN A 497 -68.62 34.75 -81.55
CA ASN A 497 -69.98 34.62 -81.04
C ASN A 497 -70.77 35.91 -81.28
N ASP A 498 -70.21 37.09 -80.94
CA ASP A 498 -70.81 38.40 -81.22
C ASP A 498 -71.17 38.56 -82.72
N LEU A 499 -70.33 38.00 -83.62
CA LEU A 499 -70.58 37.94 -85.08
C LEU A 499 -71.60 36.87 -85.50
N ILE A 500 -71.67 35.74 -84.80
CA ILE A 500 -72.72 34.72 -85.01
C ILE A 500 -74.07 35.31 -84.59
N ASP A 501 -74.15 35.94 -83.43
CA ASP A 501 -75.33 36.65 -82.93
C ASP A 501 -75.76 37.74 -83.94
N GLU A 502 -74.84 38.53 -84.50
CA GLU A 502 -75.15 39.51 -85.56
C GLU A 502 -75.71 38.84 -86.82
N LEU A 503 -75.13 37.72 -87.26
CA LEU A 503 -75.62 36.95 -88.41
C LEU A 503 -76.98 36.30 -88.15
N GLU A 504 -77.21 35.73 -86.97
CA GLU A 504 -78.51 35.14 -86.58
C GLU A 504 -79.59 36.22 -86.47
N ASN A 505 -79.29 37.39 -85.90
CA ASN A 505 -80.20 38.54 -85.93
C ASN A 505 -80.50 38.98 -87.37
N SER A 506 -79.51 39.02 -88.26
CA SER A 506 -79.74 39.37 -89.68
C SER A 506 -80.59 38.33 -90.43
N LEU A 507 -80.47 37.05 -90.08
CA LEU A 507 -81.28 35.96 -90.65
C LEU A 507 -82.73 36.03 -90.14
N GLU A 508 -82.95 36.33 -88.86
CA GLU A 508 -84.30 36.51 -88.33
C GLU A 508 -84.93 37.82 -88.81
N GLU A 509 -84.17 38.90 -89.03
CA GLU A 509 -84.66 40.11 -89.72
C GLU A 509 -85.07 39.78 -91.17
N PHE A 510 -84.25 39.03 -91.93
CA PHE A 510 -84.62 38.54 -93.26
C PHE A 510 -85.89 37.67 -93.23
N ARG A 511 -86.04 36.81 -92.23
CA ARG A 511 -87.23 35.97 -92.03
C ARG A 511 -88.47 36.80 -91.73
N ILE A 512 -88.37 37.81 -90.87
CA ILE A 512 -89.45 38.74 -90.55
C ILE A 512 -89.85 39.56 -91.80
N LEU A 513 -88.87 39.99 -92.61
CA LEU A 513 -89.13 40.68 -93.87
C LEU A 513 -89.81 39.76 -94.90
N GLN A 514 -89.39 38.50 -95.03
CA GLN A 514 -90.09 37.52 -95.87
C GLN A 514 -91.53 37.28 -95.38
N GLN A 515 -91.72 37.12 -94.07
CA GLN A 515 -93.04 36.94 -93.46
C GLN A 515 -93.96 38.16 -93.65
N GLN A 516 -93.42 39.38 -93.73
CA GLN A 516 -94.17 40.57 -94.11
C GLN A 516 -94.47 40.65 -95.61
N GLN A 517 -93.63 40.04 -96.46
CA GLN A 517 -93.79 40.08 -97.92
C GLN A 517 -94.82 39.04 -98.44
N GLU A 518 -95.06 37.96 -97.71
CA GLU A 518 -95.98 36.87 -98.10
C GLU A 518 -97.46 37.08 -97.68
N LEU A 519 -97.80 38.18 -96.99
CA LEU A 519 -99.17 38.45 -96.49
C LEU A 519 -99.99 39.39 -97.39
N ASN A 520 -100.31 38.93 -98.60
CA ASN A 520 -101.47 39.41 -99.38
C ASN A 520 -102.03 38.28 -100.26
N LEU A 521 -103.36 38.07 -100.17
CA LEU A 521 -104.20 37.07 -100.87
C LEU A 521 -104.33 35.66 -100.23
N ASP A 522 -105.43 35.52 -99.48
CA ASP A 522 -106.44 34.44 -99.57
C ASP A 522 -106.13 32.99 -99.13
N ASP A 523 -106.30 32.77 -97.82
CA ASP A 523 -107.27 31.80 -97.24
C ASP A 523 -106.99 30.27 -97.43
N PRO A 524 -107.77 29.32 -96.83
CA PRO A 524 -107.23 28.71 -95.62
C PRO A 524 -107.32 27.16 -95.56
N LYS A 525 -106.35 26.51 -94.88
CA LYS A 525 -106.59 25.42 -93.89
C LYS A 525 -105.32 24.72 -93.38
N ILE A 526 -105.43 24.27 -92.11
CA ILE A 526 -104.77 23.09 -91.53
C ILE A 526 -103.22 23.07 -91.60
N PHE A 527 -102.59 23.30 -90.46
CA PHE A 527 -102.05 22.17 -89.70
C PHE A 527 -102.25 22.37 -88.18
N LYS A 528 -102.38 21.25 -87.46
CA LYS A 528 -102.43 21.18 -85.99
C LYS A 528 -101.20 20.42 -85.50
N ASN A 529 -101.02 20.44 -84.18
CA ASN A 529 -99.93 19.82 -83.41
C ASN A 529 -98.65 20.68 -83.43
N SER A 530 -97.88 20.81 -82.35
CA SER A 530 -97.95 20.09 -81.06
C SER A 530 -98.05 21.03 -79.84
N GLN A 531 -99.06 20.82 -78.99
CA GLN A 531 -98.96 21.11 -77.56
C GLN A 531 -98.19 19.96 -76.86
N GLN A 532 -97.92 20.11 -75.55
CA GLN A 532 -97.04 19.29 -74.68
C GLN A 532 -95.58 19.79 -74.72
N LEU A 533 -94.83 19.90 -73.61
CA LEU A 533 -95.09 19.48 -72.21
C LEU A 533 -94.54 20.54 -71.19
N PRO A 534 -94.35 20.23 -69.88
CA PRO A 534 -95.22 20.60 -68.77
C PRO A 534 -94.85 21.90 -68.02
N ALA A 535 -95.74 22.32 -67.11
CA ALA A 535 -95.43 23.32 -66.09
C ALA A 535 -94.55 22.74 -64.97
N THR A 536 -93.29 23.19 -64.88
CA THR A 536 -92.40 22.90 -63.75
C THR A 536 -92.65 23.88 -62.59
N LYS A 537 -92.88 23.36 -61.38
CA LYS A 537 -93.18 24.17 -60.18
C LYS A 537 -92.04 25.16 -59.88
N LYS A 538 -92.32 26.45 -59.91
CA LYS A 538 -91.49 27.43 -59.18
C LYS A 538 -91.81 27.31 -57.69
N ILE A 539 -90.85 26.87 -56.90
CA ILE A 539 -90.91 26.90 -55.44
C ILE A 539 -90.74 28.36 -55.00
N ASP A 540 -91.47 28.79 -53.98
CA ASP A 540 -91.38 30.14 -53.45
C ASP A 540 -90.04 30.34 -52.70
N ASP A 541 -89.27 31.36 -53.11
CA ASP A 541 -88.01 31.79 -52.48
C ASP A 541 -88.15 32.00 -50.97
N SER A 542 -89.32 32.40 -50.50
CA SER A 542 -89.65 32.51 -49.07
C SER A 542 -89.49 31.16 -48.37
N THR A 543 -90.04 30.10 -48.96
CA THR A 543 -89.98 28.73 -48.43
C THR A 543 -88.56 28.17 -48.51
N LEU A 544 -87.85 28.47 -49.61
CA LEU A 544 -86.46 28.02 -49.81
C LEU A 544 -85.51 28.62 -48.76
N LYS A 545 -85.61 29.93 -48.51
CA LYS A 545 -84.82 30.61 -47.48
C LYS A 545 -85.11 30.06 -46.09
N GLN A 546 -86.37 29.77 -45.77
CA GLN A 546 -86.75 29.25 -44.46
C GLN A 546 -86.27 27.79 -44.23
N LEU A 547 -86.18 26.98 -45.29
CA LEU A 547 -85.56 25.65 -45.27
C LEU A 547 -84.04 25.72 -45.03
N PHE A 548 -83.32 26.56 -45.77
CA PHE A 548 -81.88 26.76 -45.56
C PHE A 548 -81.55 27.30 -44.16
N LEU A 549 -82.34 28.25 -43.65
CA LEU A 549 -82.16 28.77 -42.29
C LEU A 549 -82.37 27.66 -41.24
N SER A 550 -83.36 26.80 -41.45
CA SER A 550 -83.65 25.67 -40.55
C SER A 550 -82.52 24.63 -40.54
N PHE A 551 -81.81 24.43 -41.66
CA PHE A 551 -80.61 23.58 -41.71
C PHE A 551 -79.44 24.19 -40.94
N PHE A 552 -79.08 25.45 -41.21
CA PHE A 552 -77.93 26.08 -40.55
C PHE A 552 -78.15 26.32 -39.04
N MET A 553 -79.40 26.47 -38.58
CA MET A 553 -79.74 26.62 -37.16
C MET A 553 -80.01 25.30 -36.42
N ALA A 554 -80.10 24.16 -37.12
CA ALA A 554 -80.27 22.86 -36.47
C ALA A 554 -78.95 22.31 -35.92
N GLU A 555 -79.05 21.46 -34.89
CA GLU A 555 -77.91 20.72 -34.34
C GLU A 555 -77.27 19.81 -35.40
N LYS A 556 -75.93 19.69 -35.39
CA LYS A 556 -75.15 18.95 -36.40
C LYS A 556 -75.58 17.48 -36.60
N SER A 557 -76.19 16.87 -35.59
CA SER A 557 -76.76 15.51 -35.64
C SER A 557 -78.01 15.41 -36.53
N LYS A 558 -78.77 16.49 -36.71
CA LYS A 558 -80.03 16.53 -37.49
C LYS A 558 -79.91 17.25 -38.83
N GLN A 559 -78.82 17.98 -39.05
CA GLN A 559 -78.48 18.57 -40.35
C GLN A 559 -78.54 17.56 -41.52
N PRO A 560 -78.03 16.30 -41.41
CA PRO A 560 -78.16 15.30 -42.48
C PRO A 560 -79.61 15.04 -42.90
N GLU A 561 -80.50 14.87 -41.92
CA GLU A 561 -81.91 14.56 -42.13
C GLU A 561 -82.65 15.73 -42.81
N ILE A 562 -82.35 16.96 -42.38
CA ILE A 562 -82.91 18.19 -42.96
C ILE A 562 -82.41 18.43 -44.39
N ALA A 563 -81.15 18.11 -44.70
CA ALA A 563 -80.63 18.18 -46.08
C ALA A 563 -81.37 17.25 -47.03
N ILE A 564 -81.66 16.02 -46.59
CA ILE A 564 -82.43 15.03 -47.37
C ILE A 564 -83.87 15.50 -47.60
N VAL A 565 -84.49 16.13 -46.58
CA VAL A 565 -85.83 16.75 -46.72
C VAL A 565 -85.80 17.92 -47.70
N MET A 566 -84.75 18.76 -47.69
CA MET A 566 -84.56 19.83 -48.67
C MET A 566 -84.43 19.29 -50.09
N ALA A 567 -83.59 18.27 -50.30
CA ALA A 567 -83.41 17.64 -51.61
C ALA A 567 -84.74 17.08 -52.17
N LYS A 568 -85.56 16.44 -51.32
CA LYS A 568 -86.90 15.95 -51.67
C LYS A 568 -87.89 17.06 -52.02
N ILE A 569 -87.86 18.19 -51.32
CA ILE A 569 -88.74 19.34 -51.60
C ILE A 569 -88.32 20.06 -52.89
N LEU A 570 -87.01 20.18 -53.13
CA LEU A 570 -86.42 20.77 -54.34
C LEU A 570 -86.56 19.90 -55.60
N GLY A 571 -86.93 18.63 -55.45
CA GLY A 571 -87.17 17.72 -56.58
C GLY A 571 -85.91 17.07 -57.16
N TYR A 572 -84.80 17.03 -56.41
CA TYR A 572 -83.63 16.22 -56.77
C TYR A 572 -84.03 14.76 -56.96
N SER A 573 -83.36 14.07 -57.89
CA SER A 573 -83.61 12.67 -58.18
C SER A 573 -83.35 11.78 -56.96
N GLN A 574 -83.94 10.59 -56.93
CA GLN A 574 -83.71 9.63 -55.84
C GLN A 574 -82.25 9.16 -55.77
N GLU A 575 -81.52 9.26 -56.89
CA GLU A 575 -80.11 8.93 -57.05
C GLU A 575 -79.20 10.06 -56.55
N GLU A 576 -79.52 11.32 -56.86
CA GLU A 576 -78.85 12.50 -56.29
C GLU A 576 -79.03 12.56 -54.76
N GLN A 577 -80.22 12.20 -54.26
CA GLN A 577 -80.49 12.08 -52.82
C GLN A 577 -79.61 10.98 -52.17
N ALA A 578 -79.37 9.87 -52.86
CA ALA A 578 -78.50 8.79 -52.37
C ALA A 578 -77.02 9.21 -52.36
N GLN A 579 -76.56 9.95 -53.38
CA GLN A 579 -75.21 10.53 -53.40
C GLN A 579 -75.01 11.55 -52.26
N LEU A 580 -76.01 12.41 -52.00
CA LEU A 580 -76.02 13.32 -50.85
C LEU A 580 -75.94 12.56 -49.51
N GLN A 581 -76.72 11.48 -49.34
CA GLN A 581 -76.60 10.61 -48.16
C GLN A 581 -75.20 10.00 -48.03
N LYS A 582 -74.61 9.51 -49.13
CA LYS A 582 -73.27 8.90 -49.12
C LYS A 582 -72.22 9.92 -48.68
N ALA A 583 -72.20 11.11 -49.30
CA ALA A 583 -71.27 12.20 -48.99
C ALA A 583 -71.38 12.70 -47.55
N ILE A 584 -72.60 12.92 -47.04
CA ILE A 584 -72.82 13.37 -45.66
C ILE A 584 -72.40 12.28 -44.66
N SER A 585 -72.62 11.00 -44.96
CA SER A 585 -72.19 9.87 -44.11
C SER A 585 -70.66 9.74 -44.04
N THR A 586 -69.96 9.90 -45.16
CA THR A 586 -68.49 9.82 -45.24
C THR A 586 -67.76 11.03 -44.65
N SER A 587 -68.44 12.17 -44.48
CA SER A 587 -67.81 13.43 -44.02
C SER A 587 -67.53 13.52 -42.50
N THR A 588 -67.64 12.41 -41.78
CA THR A 588 -67.37 12.29 -40.34
C THR A 588 -65.89 12.19 -39.97
N SER A 589 -64.98 12.06 -40.94
CA SER A 589 -63.53 11.98 -40.71
C SER A 589 -62.74 13.12 -41.39
N SER A 590 -62.31 14.07 -40.56
CA SER A 590 -61.17 15.00 -40.74
C SER A 590 -60.76 15.43 -42.16
N SER A 591 -61.21 16.61 -42.58
CA SER A 591 -60.50 17.40 -43.60
C SER A 591 -59.11 17.82 -43.07
N SER A 592 -58.04 17.34 -43.70
CA SER A 592 -56.66 17.81 -43.48
C SER A 592 -55.81 17.53 -44.72
N TRP A 593 -55.81 18.49 -45.65
CA TRP A 593 -55.18 18.38 -46.98
C TRP A 593 -53.80 19.06 -47.08
N PHE A 594 -53.16 19.33 -45.94
CA PHE A 594 -51.83 19.93 -45.86
C PHE A 594 -50.88 19.11 -44.98
N SER A 595 -50.03 18.30 -45.61
CA SER A 595 -48.75 17.84 -45.06
C SER A 595 -47.83 17.43 -46.20
N PHE A 596 -46.80 18.22 -46.47
CA PHE A 596 -45.76 17.92 -47.45
C PHE A 596 -44.64 17.09 -46.82
N GLY A 597 -44.24 16.05 -47.56
CA GLY A 597 -43.01 15.26 -47.48
C GLY A 597 -42.07 15.36 -46.27
N SER A 598 -41.83 14.21 -45.65
CA SER A 598 -40.47 13.81 -45.26
C SER A 598 -40.31 12.29 -45.32
N SER A 599 -39.12 11.85 -45.73
CA SER A 599 -38.65 10.47 -45.67
C SER A 599 -37.27 10.50 -44.98
N PRO A 600 -36.92 9.43 -44.25
CA PRO A 600 -35.59 8.89 -44.49
C PRO A 600 -35.55 7.36 -44.54
N GLN A 601 -34.56 6.83 -45.25
CA GLN A 601 -34.18 5.42 -45.26
C GLN A 601 -33.08 5.17 -44.20
N PRO A 602 -33.08 4.01 -43.50
CA PRO A 602 -32.03 3.72 -42.51
C PRO A 602 -30.79 3.06 -43.14
N PHE A 603 -29.60 3.58 -42.83
CA PHE A 603 -28.34 2.84 -42.92
C PHE A 603 -27.77 2.65 -41.51
N SER A 604 -27.62 1.39 -41.07
CA SER A 604 -27.07 1.06 -39.76
C SER A 604 -25.65 0.48 -39.87
N ARG A 605 -24.66 1.30 -39.50
CA ARG A 605 -23.39 0.82 -38.95
C ARG A 605 -23.26 1.39 -37.54
N LYS A 606 -23.17 0.52 -36.53
CA LYS A 606 -22.86 0.94 -35.17
C LYS A 606 -21.35 1.13 -35.06
N GLU A 607 -20.89 2.37 -35.01
CA GLU A 607 -19.64 2.64 -34.29
C GLU A 607 -19.96 2.53 -32.79
N VAL A 608 -19.22 1.69 -32.07
CA VAL A 608 -19.41 1.50 -30.62
C VAL A 608 -18.77 2.70 -29.92
N SER A 609 -19.50 3.33 -29.00
CA SER A 609 -19.00 4.51 -28.28
C SER A 609 -17.78 4.15 -27.44
N LEU A 610 -16.81 5.07 -27.35
CA LEU A 610 -15.68 4.97 -26.42
C LEU A 610 -16.15 4.74 -24.98
N THR A 611 -17.29 5.31 -24.58
CA THR A 611 -17.89 5.06 -23.25
C THR A 611 -18.23 3.58 -23.03
N GLU A 612 -18.68 2.88 -24.07
CA GLU A 612 -19.05 1.45 -24.01
C GLU A 612 -17.81 0.54 -24.08
N GLN A 613 -16.72 1.00 -24.72
CA GLN A 613 -15.41 0.36 -24.60
C GLN A 613 -14.79 0.57 -23.21
N PHE A 614 -14.92 1.75 -22.63
CA PHE A 614 -14.41 2.06 -21.29
C PHE A 614 -15.17 1.30 -20.19
N ILE A 615 -16.49 1.15 -20.32
CA ILE A 615 -17.30 0.26 -19.46
C ILE A 615 -16.82 -1.18 -19.59
N ARG A 616 -16.66 -1.71 -20.81
CA ARG A 616 -16.13 -3.07 -21.04
C ARG A 616 -14.72 -3.27 -20.49
N PHE A 617 -13.85 -2.27 -20.58
CA PHE A 617 -12.50 -2.32 -20.01
C PHE A 617 -12.56 -2.47 -18.49
N LEU A 618 -13.38 -1.66 -17.81
CA LEU A 618 -13.61 -1.78 -16.36
C LEU A 618 -14.26 -3.13 -15.99
N GLU A 619 -15.21 -3.63 -16.78
CA GLU A 619 -15.85 -4.95 -16.58
C GLU A 619 -14.86 -6.11 -16.76
N GLN A 620 -13.83 -5.99 -17.61
CA GLN A 620 -12.81 -7.02 -17.77
C GLN A 620 -11.71 -6.93 -16.69
N GLU A 621 -11.16 -5.75 -16.43
CA GLU A 621 -10.06 -5.57 -15.46
C GLU A 621 -10.51 -5.83 -14.01
N SER A 622 -11.78 -5.57 -13.67
CA SER A 622 -12.34 -5.87 -12.34
C SER A 622 -12.58 -7.35 -12.05
N VAL A 623 -12.71 -8.21 -13.08
CA VAL A 623 -12.97 -9.65 -12.92
C VAL A 623 -11.68 -10.45 -12.82
N ASP A 624 -10.70 -10.18 -13.69
CA ASP A 624 -9.51 -11.03 -13.83
C ASP A 624 -8.48 -10.86 -12.69
N ASN A 625 -8.51 -9.73 -11.95
CA ASN A 625 -7.54 -9.46 -10.88
C ASN A 625 -7.77 -10.26 -9.57
N THR A 626 -8.70 -11.22 -9.57
CA THR A 626 -9.03 -12.07 -8.40
C THR A 626 -8.23 -13.38 -8.34
N LYS A 627 -7.38 -13.69 -9.33
CA LYS A 627 -6.71 -15.00 -9.46
C LYS A 627 -5.18 -15.00 -9.59
N SER A 628 -4.51 -13.85 -9.46
CA SER A 628 -3.05 -13.75 -9.59
C SER A 628 -2.33 -13.09 -8.40
N MET A 629 -2.82 -13.31 -7.18
CA MET A 629 -1.98 -13.18 -5.97
C MET A 629 -1.45 -14.55 -5.56
N LEU A 630 -0.12 -14.70 -5.57
CA LEU A 630 0.57 -15.88 -5.06
C LEU A 630 0.32 -16.05 -3.56
N ALA A 631 0.13 -17.29 -3.11
CA ALA A 631 -0.26 -17.58 -1.74
C ALA A 631 0.87 -17.30 -0.74
N LEU A 632 0.54 -16.53 0.31
CA LEU A 632 1.24 -16.61 1.60
C LEU A 632 0.70 -17.83 2.38
N PRO A 633 1.55 -18.57 3.12
CA PRO A 633 1.10 -19.70 3.91
C PRO A 633 0.25 -19.24 5.12
N PRO A 634 -0.80 -19.98 5.50
CA PRO A 634 -1.62 -19.63 6.66
C PRO A 634 -0.84 -19.84 7.97
N ILE A 635 -0.87 -18.84 8.85
CA ILE A 635 -0.37 -18.99 10.22
C ILE A 635 -1.45 -19.72 11.03
N GLU A 636 -1.14 -20.95 11.47
CA GLU A 636 -2.06 -21.75 12.28
C GLU A 636 -2.24 -21.14 13.69
N SER A 637 -3.48 -20.83 14.06
CA SER A 637 -3.84 -20.29 15.37
C SER A 637 -4.14 -21.42 16.36
N THR A 638 -3.14 -21.86 17.13
CA THR A 638 -3.30 -22.88 18.17
C THR A 638 -4.06 -22.34 19.39
N PRO A 639 -5.20 -22.92 19.80
CA PRO A 639 -5.97 -22.44 20.95
C PRO A 639 -5.55 -23.10 22.28
N ASN A 640 -5.73 -22.35 23.37
CA ASN A 640 -5.92 -22.80 24.77
C ASN A 640 -5.17 -24.05 25.28
N ARG A 641 -4.20 -23.83 26.17
CA ARG A 641 -3.98 -24.74 27.31
C ARG A 641 -3.55 -24.00 28.56
N GLY A 642 -4.47 -23.83 29.51
CA GLY A 642 -4.20 -23.25 30.82
C GLY A 642 -3.85 -24.30 31.87
N PHE A 643 -2.90 -23.98 32.74
CA PHE A 643 -2.70 -24.50 34.09
C PHE A 643 -2.38 -23.26 34.94
N LEU A 644 -3.31 -22.76 35.76
CA LEU A 644 -3.63 -23.20 37.12
C LEU A 644 -2.43 -23.14 38.09
N LEU A 645 -2.49 -22.11 38.94
CA LEU A 645 -2.16 -22.05 40.38
C LEU A 645 -1.04 -22.94 40.92
N ASP A 646 -0.11 -22.29 41.64
CA ASP A 646 0.07 -22.65 43.05
C ASP A 646 0.06 -21.36 43.90
N GLU A 647 -0.23 -21.47 45.19
CA GLU A 647 -0.46 -20.34 46.10
C GLU A 647 0.68 -20.11 47.10
N SER A 648 0.84 -18.85 47.51
CA SER A 648 1.08 -18.37 48.89
C SER A 648 1.64 -19.37 49.94
N PRO A 649 2.68 -18.97 50.71
CA PRO A 649 2.33 -18.06 51.82
C PRO A 649 3.36 -16.99 52.20
N SER A 650 2.82 -15.82 52.53
CA SER A 650 3.49 -14.81 53.35
C SER A 650 3.78 -15.34 54.76
N ALA A 651 5.02 -15.20 55.24
CA ALA A 651 5.39 -15.52 56.62
C ALA A 651 5.99 -14.29 57.32
N LEU A 652 5.22 -13.67 58.22
CA LEU A 652 5.71 -12.62 59.12
C LEU A 652 6.71 -13.20 60.13
N ARG A 653 7.94 -12.70 60.14
CA ARG A 653 8.79 -12.70 61.33
C ARG A 653 9.53 -11.37 61.49
N THR A 654 9.62 -10.95 62.75
CA THR A 654 10.20 -9.68 63.19
C THR A 654 11.61 -9.88 63.77
N SER A 655 12.24 -8.75 64.11
CA SER A 655 13.39 -8.57 65.03
C SER A 655 14.81 -8.49 64.45
N SER A 656 15.60 -7.60 65.07
CA SER A 656 17.03 -7.27 64.86
C SER A 656 17.44 -6.76 63.45
N SER A 657 18.04 -5.58 63.26
CA SER A 657 18.43 -4.49 64.18
C SER A 657 19.53 -4.77 65.22
N THR A 658 20.62 -5.46 64.83
CA THR A 658 22.00 -5.28 65.37
C THR A 658 22.97 -6.20 64.63
N ASP A 659 23.78 -5.67 63.69
CA ASP A 659 25.03 -6.34 63.25
C ASP A 659 26.07 -5.46 62.51
N LEU A 660 25.75 -4.20 62.18
CA LEU A 660 26.71 -3.26 61.57
C LEU A 660 27.59 -2.54 62.60
N LYS A 661 28.17 -3.28 63.56
CA LYS A 661 29.02 -2.71 64.62
C LYS A 661 30.17 -3.59 65.13
N SER A 662 30.47 -4.68 64.43
CA SER A 662 31.53 -5.65 64.74
C SER A 662 32.70 -5.65 63.74
N ILE A 663 32.61 -4.83 62.68
CA ILE A 663 33.59 -4.76 61.57
C ILE A 663 34.44 -3.47 61.62
N LEU A 664 34.22 -2.60 62.62
CA LEU A 664 34.84 -1.27 62.72
C LEU A 664 35.76 -1.06 63.95
N ASP A 665 35.97 -2.10 64.76
CA ASP A 665 36.91 -2.12 65.90
C ASP A 665 37.69 -3.45 65.91
N SER A 666 38.77 -3.56 65.13
CA SER A 666 39.79 -4.64 65.16
C SER A 666 41.07 -4.19 64.47
#